data_AF-A0A849SP01-F1
#
_entry.id   AF-A0A849SP01-F1
#
_cell.length_a   1.000
_cell.length_b   1.000
_cell.length_c   1.000
_cell.angle_alpha   90.00
_cell.angle_beta   90.00
_cell.angle_gamma   90.00
#
_symmetry.space_group_name_H-M   'P 1'
#
loop_
_entity.id
_entity.type
_entity.pdbx_description
1 polymer ?
#
loop_
_entity_poly.entity_id
_entity_poly.type
_entity_poly.pdbx_seq_one_letter_code
_entity_poly.pdbx_strand_id
1 'polypeptide(L)'
;MLLWLEILEDEILHDASTHMKPTTQNSRSEFPDISSIRFSLLVLALAYTAFVIYGSLVPLNFQHHPWQWALESFRNIQYLNLGISSRADWVANILLFIPLAIVWLGTLWHSRSLAWRALATLFVLIGCCSLSVAIEFTQLFFPPRTVSLNDIYAETLGTIIGLTAWWMTGATISRWYLGWRIANGSIDLAQRLLYTYLFLLFGYNLLPLDLTLSPFEIFHKWREGRILIIPFIDGQANLAQRFYALITDVLIWLPVGLLAQLSAGHQARQIWFRLTATAALIEFLQVFVYTRVTDTSDILTASLGSAIGIWLASLWNGQTTSAKQSNSTQGYAGLITGLAFWLALIFSVFWYPFDFDMNGSFVRGQLAEASSRVPFSLYYFGTEYRAATEVLHKIGFFLPLGVLLVLLINRIHFILPPLKKLLALTSVALIAASVEAGQLFLPHKFADLTDLVLETMGGWIGIILILKIQTTQRTRPMPTQLAPVMATPALAVPQQNPWLFVTGLVLGIALLLLAITHISAVPYNIRELISADYPIFSALLLACSVILSFGFPVWAVIRLAAGRQQPLALPKMILIHAGIAWVLLRLAVPLESIHDIVGSPILNWPWEWERIGRFMALFVLWSVTSFGAVMITLRTWVPNYSRLLWMWIIISTLLFPVSYFVVIKQAATDNLYELLDGGGTPVACMWVVAGIFVLALAGTQLARAAGSRFQVGAIQGILWGIISFPLTYLALNAGFESYIIKYDQVFSAFQFLLSQDRAHYAEPTELLLRYAIVHGVLLLTIAVCQLPFFWGAESASAYTSTSPTSEHKRRRRSKARA
;
A
#
# COMPACT_ATOMS: atom_id res chain seq x y z
N MET A 1 -1.28 -5.09 -0.82
CA MET A 1 -0.85 -3.68 -0.92
C MET A 1 -1.58 -2.74 0.04
N LEU A 2 -2.93 -2.74 0.11
CA LEU A 2 -3.69 -1.92 1.07
C LEU A 2 -3.37 -2.27 2.54
N LEU A 3 -3.24 -3.57 2.87
CA LEU A 3 -2.76 -4.02 4.19
C LEU A 3 -1.35 -3.51 4.50
N TRP A 4 -0.42 -3.67 3.54
CA TRP A 4 0.97 -3.21 3.64
C TRP A 4 1.09 -1.70 3.86
N LEU A 5 0.26 -0.90 3.18
CA LEU A 5 0.21 0.56 3.34
C LEU A 5 -0.40 0.98 4.67
N GLU A 6 -1.41 0.26 5.17
CA GLU A 6 -2.11 0.51 6.44
C GLU A 6 -1.25 0.18 7.68
N ILE A 7 -0.35 -0.78 7.53
CA ILE A 7 0.53 -1.29 8.59
C ILE A 7 1.81 -0.48 8.76
N LEU A 8 2.34 0.02 7.64
CA LEU A 8 3.42 1.01 7.65
C LEU A 8 3.01 2.25 8.47
N GLU A 9 1.70 2.48 8.60
CA GLU A 9 1.11 3.54 9.41
C GLU A 9 0.89 3.11 10.87
N ASP A 10 0.49 1.86 11.17
CA ASP A 10 0.43 1.34 12.55
C ASP A 10 1.83 1.25 13.20
N GLU A 11 2.88 0.86 12.46
CA GLU A 11 4.26 0.80 12.98
C GLU A 11 4.82 2.22 13.23
N ILE A 12 4.37 3.23 12.48
CA ILE A 12 4.67 4.65 12.72
C ILE A 12 3.88 5.21 13.90
N LEU A 13 2.62 4.78 14.08
CA LEU A 13 1.74 5.24 15.16
C LEU A 13 2.06 4.58 16.51
N HIS A 14 2.53 3.33 16.53
CA HIS A 14 2.89 2.65 17.77
C HIS A 14 4.12 3.29 18.43
N ASP A 15 5.08 3.75 17.62
CA ASP A 15 6.31 4.44 18.02
C ASP A 15 6.04 5.84 18.64
N ALA A 16 4.95 6.48 18.23
CA ALA A 16 4.51 7.76 18.80
C ALA A 16 3.93 7.63 20.22
N SER A 17 3.51 6.42 20.62
CA SER A 17 2.81 6.17 21.89
C SER A 17 3.69 5.67 23.03
N THR A 18 4.91 5.19 22.75
CA THR A 18 5.82 4.55 23.73
C THR A 18 6.97 5.44 24.21
N HIS A 19 7.11 6.66 23.69
CA HIS A 19 8.14 7.61 24.14
C HIS A 19 7.56 8.75 24.99
N MET A 20 7.33 8.50 26.28
CA MET A 20 7.31 9.58 27.28
C MET A 20 7.97 9.18 28.60
N LYS A 21 9.26 9.50 28.72
CA LYS A 21 9.83 10.25 29.86
C LYS A 21 11.14 10.90 29.36
N PRO A 22 11.22 12.24 29.26
CA PRO A 22 12.46 12.90 28.89
C PRO A 22 13.33 13.03 30.15
N THR A 23 14.34 12.17 30.29
CA THR A 23 15.55 12.58 31.00
C THR A 23 16.26 13.60 30.11
N THR A 24 16.47 14.79 30.66
CA THR A 24 17.08 15.95 30.02
C THR A 24 18.45 15.62 29.43
N GLN A 25 18.52 15.29 28.15
CA GLN A 25 19.73 15.38 27.33
C GLN A 25 19.33 15.50 25.84
N ASN A 26 19.58 16.68 25.27
CA ASN A 26 19.63 17.03 23.84
C ASN A 26 19.16 15.95 22.83
N SER A 27 17.86 15.84 22.60
CA SER A 27 17.31 15.01 21.52
C SER A 27 17.25 15.79 20.19
N ARG A 28 18.38 15.86 19.49
CA ARG A 28 18.44 16.04 18.03
C ARG A 28 18.82 14.71 17.39
N SER A 29 17.92 13.74 17.32
CA SER A 29 18.17 12.48 16.59
C SER A 29 16.87 11.75 16.18
N GLU A 30 16.22 12.21 15.11
CA GLU A 30 15.03 11.55 14.52
C GLU A 30 15.35 10.65 13.32
N PHE A 31 16.59 10.18 13.18
CA PHE A 31 16.88 9.05 12.29
C PHE A 31 17.67 8.03 13.09
N PRO A 32 17.24 6.75 13.16
CA PRO A 32 18.09 5.71 13.72
C PRO A 32 19.41 5.73 12.94
N ASP A 33 20.52 5.78 13.66
CA ASP A 33 21.82 5.92 13.03
C ASP A 33 22.13 4.63 12.25
N ILE A 34 21.97 4.71 10.92
CA ILE A 34 22.25 3.62 9.97
C ILE A 34 23.68 3.10 10.19
N SER A 35 24.58 3.90 10.79
CA SER A 35 25.92 3.49 11.24
C SER A 35 25.94 2.14 11.96
N SER A 36 24.95 1.87 12.83
CA SER A 36 24.86 0.65 13.64
C SER A 36 24.63 -0.64 12.82
N ILE A 37 24.09 -0.51 11.61
CA ILE A 37 23.81 -1.65 10.72
C ILE A 37 24.69 -1.69 9.48
N ARG A 38 25.57 -0.69 9.25
CA ARG A 38 26.41 -0.62 8.05
C ARG A 38 27.26 -1.84 7.83
N PHE A 39 27.91 -2.34 8.89
CA PHE A 39 28.74 -3.53 8.78
C PHE A 39 27.91 -4.75 8.36
N SER A 40 26.71 -4.92 8.93
CA SER A 40 25.81 -6.01 8.54
C SER A 40 25.30 -5.86 7.11
N LEU A 41 24.98 -4.64 6.68
CA LEU A 41 24.59 -4.36 5.29
C LEU A 41 25.76 -4.57 4.33
N LEU A 42 27.00 -4.28 4.72
CA LEU A 42 28.18 -4.48 3.89
C LEU A 42 28.46 -5.97 3.72
N VAL A 43 28.41 -6.74 4.81
CA VAL A 43 28.53 -8.21 4.74
C VAL A 43 27.42 -8.79 3.85
N LEU A 44 26.18 -8.30 4.00
CA LEU A 44 25.07 -8.71 3.14
C LEU A 44 25.30 -8.31 1.67
N ALA A 45 25.80 -7.10 1.40
CA ALA A 45 26.08 -6.62 0.04
C ALA A 45 27.14 -7.50 -0.64
N LEU A 46 28.22 -7.81 0.08
CA LEU A 46 29.30 -8.66 -0.42
C LEU A 46 28.82 -10.10 -0.63
N ALA A 47 28.12 -10.68 0.35
CA ALA A 47 27.56 -12.02 0.23
C ALA A 47 26.55 -12.13 -0.93
N TYR A 48 25.69 -11.12 -1.09
CA TYR A 48 24.71 -11.09 -2.18
C TYR A 48 25.39 -10.85 -3.53
N THR A 49 26.43 -10.02 -3.62
CA THR A 49 27.23 -9.87 -4.84
C THR A 49 27.88 -11.19 -5.25
N ALA A 50 28.45 -11.93 -4.28
CA ALA A 50 29.00 -13.25 -4.53
C ALA A 50 27.92 -14.25 -4.96
N PHE A 51 26.73 -14.20 -4.36
CA PHE A 51 25.58 -15.01 -4.77
C PHE A 51 25.14 -14.71 -6.20
N VAL A 52 25.05 -13.44 -6.60
CA VAL A 52 24.72 -13.03 -7.98
C VAL A 52 25.75 -13.57 -8.97
N ILE A 53 27.04 -13.35 -8.72
CA ILE A 53 28.12 -13.86 -9.59
C ILE A 53 28.06 -15.39 -9.68
N TYR A 54 27.92 -16.06 -8.54
CA TYR A 54 27.87 -17.52 -8.49
C TYR A 54 26.64 -18.08 -9.24
N GLY A 55 25.45 -17.54 -8.94
CA GLY A 55 24.19 -17.98 -9.54
C GLY A 55 24.15 -17.80 -11.05
N SER A 56 24.80 -16.77 -11.58
CA SER A 56 24.93 -16.54 -13.02
C SER A 56 25.94 -17.46 -13.71
N LEU A 57 26.84 -18.13 -12.96
CA LEU A 57 27.90 -18.99 -13.51
C LEU A 57 27.66 -20.50 -13.31
N VAL A 58 26.81 -20.93 -12.36
CA VAL A 58 26.37 -22.33 -12.19
C VAL A 58 25.88 -22.88 -13.55
N PRO A 59 26.21 -24.09 -14.02
CA PRO A 59 26.80 -25.22 -13.31
C PRO A 59 28.33 -25.20 -13.23
N LEU A 60 29.01 -24.07 -13.52
CA LEU A 60 30.47 -23.92 -13.41
C LEU A 60 31.29 -24.86 -14.32
N ASN A 61 30.74 -25.23 -15.48
CA ASN A 61 31.45 -26.01 -16.49
C ASN A 61 32.37 -25.11 -17.32
N PHE A 62 33.54 -24.79 -16.77
CA PHE A 62 34.49 -23.91 -17.44
C PHE A 62 35.08 -24.58 -18.70
N GLN A 63 34.94 -23.90 -19.83
CA GLN A 63 35.59 -24.24 -21.09
C GLN A 63 36.51 -23.10 -21.52
N HIS A 64 37.76 -23.44 -21.79
CA HIS A 64 38.74 -22.46 -22.21
C HIS A 64 38.49 -22.05 -23.67
N HIS A 65 38.31 -20.76 -23.89
CA HIS A 65 38.27 -20.16 -25.21
C HIS A 65 39.37 -19.10 -25.37
N PRO A 66 39.93 -18.90 -26.57
CA PRO A 66 40.87 -17.81 -26.81
C PRO A 66 40.24 -16.44 -26.53
N TRP A 67 41.01 -15.52 -25.92
CA TRP A 67 40.53 -14.18 -25.57
C TRP A 67 39.94 -13.41 -26.77
N GLN A 68 40.58 -13.53 -27.95
CA GLN A 68 40.10 -12.88 -29.18
C GLN A 68 38.72 -13.38 -29.59
N TRP A 69 38.50 -14.69 -29.53
CA TRP A 69 37.20 -15.29 -29.83
C TRP A 69 36.12 -14.80 -28.86
N ALA A 70 36.43 -14.70 -27.56
CA ALA A 70 35.48 -14.21 -26.56
C ALA A 70 35.11 -12.74 -26.83
N LEU A 71 36.08 -11.90 -27.19
CA LEU A 71 35.84 -10.49 -27.51
C LEU A 71 35.00 -10.32 -28.78
N GLU A 72 35.27 -11.10 -29.82
CA GLU A 72 34.49 -11.08 -31.07
C GLU A 72 33.06 -11.61 -30.86
N SER A 73 32.91 -12.68 -30.08
CA SER A 73 31.60 -13.24 -29.74
C SER A 73 30.79 -12.26 -28.89
N PHE A 74 31.41 -11.62 -27.89
CA PHE A 74 30.75 -10.63 -27.05
C PHE A 74 30.33 -9.37 -27.83
N ARG A 75 31.09 -8.95 -28.85
CA ARG A 75 30.71 -7.83 -29.72
C ARG A 75 29.47 -8.11 -30.56
N ASN A 76 29.18 -9.39 -30.81
CA ASN A 76 28.08 -9.83 -31.67
C ASN A 76 26.92 -10.46 -30.88
N ILE A 77 26.80 -10.17 -29.59
CA ILE A 77 25.69 -10.67 -28.77
C ILE A 77 24.34 -10.19 -29.33
N GLN A 78 23.38 -11.11 -29.38
CA GLN A 78 22.08 -10.88 -30.01
C GLN A 78 20.99 -10.63 -28.97
N TYR A 79 19.88 -10.03 -29.43
CA TYR A 79 18.63 -10.03 -28.69
C TYR A 79 17.98 -11.40 -28.83
N LEU A 80 17.64 -12.04 -27.72
CA LEU A 80 16.82 -13.27 -27.73
C LEU A 80 15.35 -12.90 -27.98
N ASN A 81 14.65 -13.71 -28.77
CA ASN A 81 13.21 -13.55 -29.00
C ASN A 81 12.45 -13.75 -27.67
N LEU A 82 11.68 -12.74 -27.25
CA LEU A 82 10.92 -12.72 -26.01
C LEU A 82 9.67 -13.62 -26.09
N GLY A 83 9.87 -14.94 -26.17
CA GLY A 83 8.83 -15.94 -25.91
C GLY A 83 8.37 -15.93 -24.44
N ILE A 84 7.37 -16.75 -24.10
CA ILE A 84 6.83 -16.82 -22.72
C ILE A 84 7.90 -17.26 -21.71
N SER A 85 8.74 -18.24 -22.06
CA SER A 85 9.88 -18.69 -21.21
C SER A 85 10.93 -17.60 -21.03
N SER A 86 11.31 -16.92 -22.13
CA SER A 86 12.29 -15.82 -22.10
C SER A 86 11.82 -14.62 -21.25
N ARG A 87 10.51 -14.44 -21.03
CA ARG A 87 9.98 -13.40 -20.12
C ARG A 87 10.27 -13.71 -18.65
N ALA A 88 10.15 -14.97 -18.23
CA ALA A 88 10.44 -15.37 -16.86
C ALA A 88 11.92 -15.16 -16.53
N ASP A 89 12.81 -15.57 -17.43
CA ASP A 89 14.26 -15.32 -17.32
C ASP A 89 14.57 -13.82 -17.22
N TRP A 90 13.94 -13.02 -18.08
CA TRP A 90 14.10 -11.56 -18.07
C TRP A 90 13.66 -10.93 -16.75
N VAL A 91 12.52 -11.37 -16.18
CA VAL A 91 12.04 -10.90 -14.87
C VAL A 91 12.93 -11.39 -13.73
N ALA A 92 13.45 -12.61 -13.80
CA ALA A 92 14.39 -13.14 -12.82
C ALA A 92 15.66 -12.29 -12.72
N ASN A 93 16.22 -11.87 -13.87
CA ASN A 93 17.40 -11.00 -13.93
C ASN A 93 17.12 -9.59 -13.37
N ILE A 94 15.94 -9.02 -13.64
CA ILE A 94 15.48 -7.78 -12.98
C ILE A 94 15.45 -7.96 -11.45
N LEU A 95 14.78 -9.02 -10.98
CA LEU A 95 14.61 -9.31 -9.56
C LEU A 95 15.91 -9.63 -8.84
N LEU A 96 16.90 -10.16 -9.56
CA LEU A 96 18.23 -10.46 -9.01
C LEU A 96 18.97 -9.17 -8.62
N PHE A 97 18.89 -8.12 -9.45
CA PHE A 97 19.62 -6.85 -9.26
C PHE A 97 18.90 -5.82 -8.38
N ILE A 98 17.57 -5.92 -8.19
CA ILE A 98 16.82 -5.03 -7.29
C ILE A 98 17.38 -5.08 -5.85
N PRO A 99 17.49 -6.26 -5.18
CA PRO A 99 18.07 -6.34 -3.84
C PRO A 99 19.54 -5.94 -3.81
N LEU A 100 20.31 -6.27 -4.85
CA LEU A 100 21.73 -5.91 -4.95
C LEU A 100 21.91 -4.39 -4.84
N ALA A 101 21.16 -3.62 -5.64
CA ALA A 101 21.20 -2.17 -5.64
C ALA A 101 20.70 -1.56 -4.31
N ILE A 102 19.64 -2.14 -3.72
CA ILE A 102 19.09 -1.73 -2.42
C ILE A 102 20.16 -1.85 -1.32
N VAL A 103 20.82 -3.00 -1.22
CA VAL A 103 21.78 -3.26 -0.12
C VAL A 103 23.06 -2.42 -0.32
N TRP A 104 23.57 -2.30 -1.54
CA TRP A 104 24.73 -1.44 -1.84
C TRP A 104 24.45 0.05 -1.65
N LEU A 105 23.28 0.54 -2.06
CA LEU A 105 22.94 1.94 -1.80
C LEU A 105 22.73 2.16 -0.30
N GLY A 106 22.16 1.19 0.41
CA GLY A 106 21.96 1.25 1.85
C GLY A 106 23.24 1.28 2.68
N THR A 107 24.31 0.60 2.25
CA THR A 107 25.62 0.70 2.90
C THR A 107 26.23 2.10 2.75
N LEU A 108 26.07 2.72 1.59
CA LEU A 108 26.59 4.05 1.28
C LEU A 108 25.68 5.20 1.75
N TRP A 109 24.49 4.88 2.29
CA TRP A 109 23.45 5.84 2.72
C TRP A 109 23.73 6.53 4.06
N HIS A 110 24.99 6.85 4.34
CA HIS A 110 25.39 7.38 5.64
C HIS A 110 25.26 8.90 5.78
N SER A 111 25.38 9.63 4.68
CA SER A 111 25.36 11.09 4.69
C SER A 111 23.94 11.63 4.49
N ARG A 112 23.66 12.78 5.13
CA ARG A 112 22.45 13.58 4.87
C ARG A 112 22.60 14.52 3.68
N SER A 113 23.82 14.69 3.15
CA SER A 113 24.05 15.53 1.97
C SER A 113 23.41 14.92 0.71
N LEU A 114 22.62 15.72 0.01
CA LEU A 114 22.01 15.33 -1.27
C LEU A 114 23.09 15.00 -2.32
N ALA A 115 24.18 15.78 -2.34
CA ALA A 115 25.31 15.56 -3.26
C ALA A 115 25.97 14.19 -3.03
N TRP A 116 26.18 13.79 -1.78
CA TRP A 116 26.71 12.46 -1.47
C TRP A 116 25.76 11.34 -1.90
N ARG A 117 24.46 11.49 -1.64
CA ARG A 117 23.46 10.48 -2.03
C ARG A 117 23.37 10.35 -3.55
N ALA A 118 23.48 11.44 -4.29
CA ALA A 118 23.55 11.43 -5.75
C ALA A 118 24.80 10.71 -6.24
N LEU A 119 25.98 11.01 -5.67
CA LEU A 119 27.23 10.33 -6.00
C LEU A 119 27.19 8.83 -5.67
N ALA A 120 26.67 8.46 -4.50
CA ALA A 120 26.50 7.06 -4.10
C ALA A 120 25.54 6.33 -5.05
N THR A 121 24.44 6.97 -5.45
CA THR A 121 23.50 6.41 -6.43
C THR A 121 24.17 6.17 -7.77
N LEU A 122 24.94 7.16 -8.27
CA LEU A 122 25.69 7.03 -9.52
C LEU A 122 26.75 5.93 -9.44
N PHE A 123 27.47 5.84 -8.32
CA PHE A 123 28.48 4.81 -8.09
C PHE A 123 27.86 3.41 -8.10
N VAL A 124 26.75 3.19 -7.40
CA VAL A 124 26.05 1.89 -7.39
C VAL A 124 25.49 1.55 -8.76
N LEU A 125 24.94 2.52 -9.49
CA LEU A 125 24.45 2.32 -10.85
C LEU A 125 25.58 1.84 -11.78
N ILE A 126 26.70 2.57 -11.82
CA ILE A 126 27.86 2.21 -12.64
C ILE A 126 28.43 0.85 -12.20
N GLY A 127 28.53 0.60 -10.90
CA GLY A 127 29.03 -0.66 -10.36
C GLY A 127 28.18 -1.87 -10.76
N CYS A 128 26.86 -1.76 -10.64
CA CYS A 128 25.95 -2.84 -11.04
C CYS A 128 25.93 -3.05 -12.55
N CYS A 129 25.90 -1.99 -13.37
CA CYS A 129 25.99 -2.13 -14.83
C CYS A 129 27.32 -2.76 -15.26
N SER A 130 28.43 -2.38 -14.61
CA SER A 130 29.74 -2.96 -14.90
C SER A 130 29.81 -4.43 -14.48
N LEU A 131 29.20 -4.78 -13.35
CA LEU A 131 29.09 -6.16 -12.88
C LEU A 131 28.27 -7.02 -13.85
N SER A 132 27.13 -6.51 -14.32
CA SER A 132 26.27 -7.16 -15.32
C SER A 132 27.04 -7.51 -16.59
N VAL A 133 27.71 -6.52 -17.18
CA VAL A 133 28.55 -6.71 -18.38
C VAL A 133 29.69 -7.71 -18.12
N ALA A 134 30.31 -7.67 -16.95
CA ALA A 134 31.39 -8.58 -16.59
C ALA A 134 30.90 -10.03 -16.40
N ILE A 135 29.71 -10.22 -15.81
CA ILE A 135 29.08 -11.53 -15.66
C ILE A 135 28.77 -12.13 -17.03
N GLU A 136 28.09 -11.37 -17.88
CA GLU A 136 27.74 -11.79 -19.26
C GLU A 136 28.98 -12.14 -20.08
N PHE A 137 30.02 -11.31 -20.03
CA PHE A 137 31.28 -11.63 -20.70
C PHE A 137 31.91 -12.92 -20.15
N THR A 138 31.83 -13.13 -18.83
CA THR A 138 32.40 -14.33 -18.19
C THR A 138 31.60 -15.59 -18.57
N GLN A 139 30.29 -15.51 -18.74
CA GLN A 139 29.43 -16.64 -19.11
C GLN A 139 29.80 -17.29 -20.45
N LEU A 140 30.50 -16.57 -21.35
CA LEU A 140 31.05 -17.14 -22.58
C LEU A 140 31.96 -18.36 -22.34
N PHE A 141 32.57 -18.44 -21.16
CA PHE A 141 33.45 -19.55 -20.77
C PHE A 141 32.72 -20.67 -20.01
N PHE A 142 31.40 -20.58 -19.82
CA PHE A 142 30.64 -21.52 -18.98
C PHE A 142 29.40 -22.09 -19.70
N PRO A 143 29.55 -22.91 -20.76
CA PRO A 143 28.41 -23.57 -21.40
C PRO A 143 27.67 -24.49 -20.40
N PRO A 144 26.31 -24.59 -20.43
CA PRO A 144 25.40 -24.15 -21.49
C PRO A 144 24.88 -22.71 -21.34
N ARG A 145 25.54 -21.83 -20.56
CA ARG A 145 25.08 -20.44 -20.41
C ARG A 145 25.04 -19.70 -21.74
N THR A 146 23.94 -18.99 -21.96
CA THR A 146 23.71 -18.16 -23.14
C THR A 146 23.85 -16.71 -22.75
N VAL A 147 24.66 -15.96 -23.51
CA VAL A 147 24.83 -14.53 -23.31
C VAL A 147 23.79 -13.74 -24.09
N SER A 148 23.27 -12.65 -23.54
CA SER A 148 22.26 -11.85 -24.24
C SER A 148 22.26 -10.37 -23.85
N LEU A 149 21.84 -9.52 -24.80
CA LEU A 149 21.59 -8.10 -24.50
C LEU A 149 20.40 -7.92 -23.55
N ASN A 150 19.41 -8.80 -23.63
CA ASN A 150 18.20 -8.73 -22.82
C ASN A 150 18.53 -8.76 -21.32
N ASP A 151 19.51 -9.57 -20.94
CA ASP A 151 19.93 -9.77 -19.55
C ASP A 151 20.65 -8.53 -19.02
N ILE A 152 21.55 -7.93 -19.80
CA ILE A 152 22.19 -6.65 -19.45
C ILE A 152 21.13 -5.56 -19.23
N TYR A 153 20.12 -5.48 -20.10
CA TYR A 153 19.03 -4.53 -19.93
C TYR A 153 18.15 -4.85 -18.72
N ALA A 154 17.85 -6.12 -18.46
CA ALA A 154 17.09 -6.58 -17.31
C ALA A 154 17.77 -6.20 -16.00
N GLU A 155 19.04 -6.54 -15.84
CA GLU A 155 19.84 -6.29 -14.65
C GLU A 155 20.03 -4.78 -14.42
N THR A 156 20.23 -4.01 -15.50
CA THR A 156 20.29 -2.53 -15.44
C THR A 156 18.96 -1.94 -14.99
N LEU A 157 17.84 -2.42 -15.54
CA LEU A 157 16.50 -1.98 -15.14
C LEU A 157 16.22 -2.34 -13.67
N GLY A 158 16.57 -3.55 -13.25
CA GLY A 158 16.49 -3.98 -11.85
C GLY A 158 17.30 -3.10 -10.91
N THR A 159 18.49 -2.68 -11.34
CA THR A 159 19.32 -1.71 -10.62
C THR A 159 18.58 -0.38 -10.44
N ILE A 160 18.03 0.20 -11.52
CA ILE A 160 17.29 1.47 -11.47
C ILE A 160 16.09 1.38 -10.53
N ILE A 161 15.33 0.28 -10.61
CA ILE A 161 14.18 0.02 -9.73
C ILE A 161 14.64 -0.07 -8.27
N GLY A 162 15.70 -0.82 -7.99
CA GLY A 162 16.25 -0.96 -6.63
C GLY A 162 16.75 0.36 -6.03
N LEU A 163 17.46 1.17 -6.82
CA LEU A 163 17.90 2.51 -6.42
C LEU A 163 16.70 3.40 -6.09
N THR A 164 15.69 3.44 -6.98
CA THR A 164 14.47 4.23 -6.78
C THR A 164 13.71 3.77 -5.54
N ALA A 165 13.58 2.45 -5.35
CA ALA A 165 12.94 1.86 -4.19
C ALA A 165 13.64 2.26 -2.88
N TRP A 166 14.98 2.27 -2.85
CA TRP A 166 15.73 2.74 -1.67
C TRP A 166 15.53 4.23 -1.40
N TRP A 167 15.53 5.08 -2.43
CA TRP A 167 15.22 6.50 -2.29
C TRP A 167 13.83 6.73 -1.67
N MET A 168 12.84 5.92 -2.07
CA MET A 168 11.46 6.05 -1.59
C MET A 168 11.24 5.43 -0.21
N THR A 169 11.85 4.27 0.07
CA THR A 169 11.49 3.42 1.22
C THR A 169 12.65 3.02 2.12
N GLY A 170 13.89 3.43 1.81
CA GLY A 170 15.10 3.00 2.53
C GLY A 170 15.08 3.33 4.03
N ALA A 171 14.48 4.46 4.42
CA ALA A 171 14.30 4.82 5.83
C ALA A 171 13.32 3.88 6.56
N THR A 172 12.28 3.39 5.87
CA THR A 172 11.34 2.40 6.40
C THR A 172 11.99 1.02 6.47
N ILE A 173 12.67 0.58 5.40
CA ILE A 173 13.36 -0.72 5.36
C ILE A 173 14.40 -0.79 6.49
N SER A 174 15.19 0.28 6.67
CA SER A 174 16.19 0.35 7.73
C SER A 174 15.57 0.27 9.13
N ARG A 175 14.44 0.96 9.35
CA ARG A 175 13.68 0.89 10.61
C ARG A 175 13.10 -0.49 10.85
N TRP A 176 12.50 -1.11 9.83
CA TRP A 176 11.96 -2.45 9.94
C TRP A 176 13.04 -3.49 10.27
N TYR A 177 14.21 -3.39 9.64
CA TYR A 177 15.36 -4.26 9.93
C TYR A 177 15.91 -4.03 11.35
N LEU A 178 16.04 -2.78 11.80
CA LEU A 178 16.42 -2.46 13.18
C LEU A 178 15.37 -2.95 14.19
N GLY A 179 14.10 -2.88 13.82
CA GLY A 179 12.97 -3.43 14.58
C GLY A 179 13.13 -4.93 14.83
N TRP A 180 13.67 -5.71 13.87
CA TRP A 180 14.00 -7.11 14.13
C TRP A 180 15.06 -7.32 15.22
N ARG A 181 15.95 -6.36 15.47
CA ARG A 181 16.94 -6.43 16.57
C ARG A 181 16.38 -5.95 17.91
N ILE A 182 15.42 -5.03 17.87
CA ILE A 182 14.88 -4.33 19.05
C ILE A 182 13.52 -4.90 19.50
N ALA A 183 12.89 -5.77 18.70
CA ALA A 183 11.59 -6.39 18.95
C ALA A 183 11.55 -7.13 20.30
N ASN A 184 11.15 -6.41 21.34
CA ASN A 184 11.05 -6.90 22.72
C ASN A 184 9.62 -7.29 23.11
N GLY A 185 8.63 -7.08 22.23
CA GLY A 185 7.21 -7.35 22.45
C GLY A 185 6.64 -8.46 21.54
N SER A 186 5.73 -9.30 22.08
CA SER A 186 5.19 -10.46 21.35
C SER A 186 4.31 -10.07 20.16
N ILE A 187 3.67 -8.91 20.26
CA ILE A 187 2.82 -8.33 19.21
C ILE A 187 3.70 -7.89 18.02
N ASP A 188 4.77 -7.12 18.29
CA ASP A 188 5.72 -6.66 17.26
C ASP A 188 6.40 -7.85 16.55
N LEU A 189 6.73 -8.93 17.28
CA LEU A 189 7.26 -10.14 16.68
C LEU A 189 6.23 -10.85 15.78
N ALA A 190 4.99 -11.04 16.25
CA ALA A 190 3.92 -11.67 15.47
C ALA A 190 3.63 -10.87 14.19
N GLN A 191 3.64 -9.55 14.29
CA GLN A 191 3.45 -8.64 13.18
C GLN A 191 4.54 -8.80 12.10
N ARG A 192 5.82 -8.81 12.52
CA ARG A 192 6.94 -9.01 11.59
C ARG A 192 6.90 -10.39 10.93
N LEU A 193 6.57 -11.44 11.68
CA LEU A 193 6.42 -12.79 11.14
C LEU A 193 5.28 -12.89 10.14
N LEU A 194 4.14 -12.25 10.43
CA LEU A 194 3.01 -12.19 9.50
C LEU A 194 3.44 -11.61 8.14
N TYR A 195 4.18 -10.50 8.13
CA TYR A 195 4.59 -9.88 6.87
C TYR A 195 5.65 -10.66 6.13
N THR A 196 6.62 -11.25 6.85
CA THR A 196 7.56 -12.16 6.22
C THR A 196 6.82 -13.33 5.58
N TYR A 197 5.85 -13.93 6.28
CA TYR A 197 5.06 -15.04 5.75
C TYR A 197 4.22 -14.61 4.54
N LEU A 198 3.50 -13.50 4.64
CA LEU A 198 2.68 -12.97 3.53
C LEU A 198 3.54 -12.59 2.31
N PHE A 199 4.75 -12.06 2.53
CA PHE A 199 5.69 -11.75 1.46
C PHE A 199 6.13 -13.01 0.72
N LEU A 200 6.51 -14.06 1.47
CA LEU A 200 6.89 -15.35 0.90
C LEU A 200 5.70 -16.02 0.19
N LEU A 201 4.52 -16.00 0.79
CA LEU A 201 3.29 -16.54 0.20
C LEU A 201 2.95 -15.83 -1.10
N PHE A 202 3.02 -14.50 -1.12
CA PHE A 202 2.76 -13.69 -2.31
C PHE A 202 3.78 -13.98 -3.42
N GLY A 203 5.07 -13.99 -3.09
CA GLY A 203 6.14 -14.32 -4.04
C GLY A 203 5.97 -15.73 -4.62
N TYR A 204 5.72 -16.71 -3.76
CA TYR A 204 5.50 -18.11 -4.20
C TYR A 204 4.33 -18.24 -5.16
N ASN A 205 3.22 -17.55 -4.90
CA ASN A 205 2.02 -17.61 -5.74
C ASN A 205 2.19 -16.92 -7.11
N LEU A 206 3.20 -16.06 -7.27
CA LEU A 206 3.49 -15.40 -8.55
C LEU A 206 4.58 -16.08 -9.38
N LEU A 207 5.35 -17.00 -8.80
CA LEU A 207 6.31 -17.82 -9.57
C LEU A 207 5.58 -18.68 -10.62
N PRO A 208 6.14 -18.86 -11.83
CA PRO A 208 7.50 -18.50 -12.26
C PRO A 208 7.67 -17.06 -12.80
N LEU A 209 6.66 -16.19 -12.64
CA LEU A 209 6.66 -14.80 -13.11
C LEU A 209 6.64 -14.65 -14.64
N ASP A 210 6.08 -15.63 -15.35
CA ASP A 210 5.75 -15.57 -16.77
C ASP A 210 4.50 -14.70 -17.02
N LEU A 211 4.63 -13.41 -16.70
CA LEU A 211 3.53 -12.45 -16.71
C LEU A 211 3.02 -12.18 -18.13
N THR A 212 1.71 -12.21 -18.28
CA THR A 212 0.98 -11.85 -19.51
C THR A 212 0.03 -10.69 -19.28
N LEU A 213 0.10 -9.69 -20.16
CA LEU A 213 -0.89 -8.62 -20.28
C LEU A 213 -1.66 -8.71 -21.61
N SER A 214 -1.40 -9.74 -22.42
CA SER A 214 -2.03 -9.92 -23.72
C SER A 214 -3.44 -10.50 -23.54
N PRO A 215 -4.51 -9.81 -23.99
CA PRO A 215 -5.87 -10.34 -23.91
C PRO A 215 -6.02 -11.69 -24.62
N PHE A 216 -5.22 -11.93 -25.68
CA PHE A 216 -5.21 -13.18 -26.42
C PHE A 216 -4.64 -14.37 -25.62
N GLU A 217 -3.55 -14.14 -24.88
CA GLU A 217 -2.95 -15.17 -24.00
C GLU A 217 -3.87 -15.49 -22.81
N ILE A 218 -4.53 -14.47 -22.24
CA ILE A 218 -5.55 -14.65 -21.19
C ILE A 218 -6.74 -15.46 -21.72
N PHE A 219 -7.20 -15.19 -22.94
CA PHE A 219 -8.26 -15.97 -23.57
C PHE A 219 -7.86 -17.44 -23.81
N HIS A 220 -6.62 -17.70 -24.25
CA HIS A 220 -6.09 -19.06 -24.37
C HIS A 220 -6.06 -19.78 -23.03
N LYS A 221 -5.56 -19.11 -21.99
CA LYS A 221 -5.54 -19.62 -20.63
C LYS A 221 -6.94 -19.99 -20.12
N TRP A 222 -7.95 -19.16 -20.41
CA TRP A 222 -9.35 -19.50 -20.11
C TRP A 222 -9.79 -20.74 -20.90
N ARG A 223 -9.59 -20.77 -22.22
CA ARG A 223 -10.00 -21.89 -23.08
C ARG A 223 -9.39 -23.22 -22.67
N GLU A 224 -8.16 -23.19 -22.15
CA GLU A 224 -7.44 -24.36 -21.62
C GLU A 224 -7.90 -24.79 -20.22
N GLY A 225 -8.88 -24.09 -19.62
CA GLY A 225 -9.45 -24.45 -18.32
C GLY A 225 -8.61 -24.00 -17.11
N ARG A 226 -7.65 -23.08 -17.30
CA ARG A 226 -6.76 -22.58 -16.23
C ARG A 226 -7.33 -21.37 -15.48
N ILE A 227 -8.57 -20.97 -15.78
CA ILE A 227 -9.32 -19.93 -15.06
C ILE A 227 -10.68 -20.51 -14.64
N LEU A 228 -10.80 -20.85 -13.35
CA LEU A 228 -11.96 -21.50 -12.76
C LEU A 228 -12.77 -20.51 -11.92
N ILE A 229 -13.82 -19.95 -12.53
CA ILE A 229 -14.66 -18.92 -11.90
C ILE A 229 -15.72 -19.53 -10.97
N ILE A 230 -16.12 -20.78 -11.23
CA ILE A 230 -17.12 -21.45 -10.41
C ILE A 230 -16.36 -22.33 -9.40
N PRO A 231 -16.58 -22.14 -8.08
CA PRO A 231 -15.83 -22.85 -7.07
C PRO A 231 -16.18 -24.34 -7.07
N PHE A 232 -15.19 -25.16 -6.75
CA PHE A 232 -15.27 -26.62 -6.63
C PHE A 232 -15.65 -27.36 -7.91
N ILE A 233 -15.51 -26.73 -9.08
CA ILE A 233 -15.82 -27.36 -10.37
C ILE A 233 -14.80 -28.39 -10.80
N ASP A 234 -13.56 -28.35 -10.28
CA ASP A 234 -12.51 -29.22 -10.79
C ASP A 234 -12.85 -30.71 -10.58
N GLY A 235 -13.21 -31.35 -11.70
CA GLY A 235 -13.86 -32.64 -11.76
C GLY A 235 -12.92 -33.81 -12.03
N GLN A 236 -11.62 -33.56 -12.22
CA GLN A 236 -10.70 -34.55 -12.78
C GLN A 236 -9.81 -35.28 -11.75
N ALA A 237 -9.74 -34.81 -10.50
CA ALA A 237 -8.93 -35.45 -9.45
C ALA A 237 -9.69 -36.54 -8.65
N ASN A 238 -8.99 -37.58 -8.20
CA ASN A 238 -9.52 -38.59 -7.27
C ASN A 238 -9.92 -37.93 -5.92
N LEU A 239 -10.90 -38.50 -5.20
CA LEU A 239 -11.39 -37.92 -3.93
C LEU A 239 -10.28 -37.62 -2.92
N ALA A 240 -9.29 -38.51 -2.80
CA ALA A 240 -8.15 -38.31 -1.91
C ALA A 240 -7.28 -37.10 -2.31
N GLN A 241 -7.06 -36.89 -3.61
CA GLN A 241 -6.30 -35.75 -4.13
C GLN A 241 -7.05 -34.43 -3.90
N ARG A 242 -8.37 -34.41 -4.11
CA ARG A 242 -9.19 -33.23 -3.83
C ARG A 242 -9.17 -32.86 -2.34
N PHE A 243 -9.29 -33.86 -1.47
CA PHE A 243 -9.23 -33.65 -0.04
C PHE A 243 -7.85 -33.13 0.41
N TYR A 244 -6.78 -33.70 -0.15
CA TYR A 244 -5.41 -33.25 0.10
C TYR A 244 -5.19 -31.79 -0.33
N ALA A 245 -5.64 -31.41 -1.54
CA ALA A 245 -5.54 -30.04 -2.04
C ALA A 245 -6.28 -29.06 -1.12
N LEU A 246 -7.57 -29.31 -0.86
CA LEU A 246 -8.41 -28.46 0.00
C LEU A 246 -7.81 -28.27 1.40
N ILE A 247 -7.30 -29.34 2.03
CA ILE A 247 -6.67 -29.24 3.34
C ILE A 247 -5.39 -28.41 3.27
N THR A 248 -4.57 -28.61 2.24
CA THR A 248 -3.30 -27.90 2.10
C THR A 248 -3.55 -26.39 1.95
N ASP A 249 -4.53 -25.99 1.16
CA ASP A 249 -4.88 -24.58 0.96
C ASP A 249 -5.38 -23.92 2.25
N VAL A 250 -6.21 -24.64 3.03
CA VAL A 250 -6.65 -24.20 4.36
C VAL A 250 -5.47 -24.06 5.33
N LEU A 251 -4.55 -25.03 5.34
CA LEU A 251 -3.40 -25.05 6.25
C LEU A 251 -2.40 -23.92 5.94
N ILE A 252 -2.21 -23.54 4.68
CA ILE A 252 -1.33 -22.44 4.28
C ILE A 252 -1.82 -21.09 4.86
N TRP A 253 -3.13 -20.88 4.95
CA TRP A 253 -3.70 -19.63 5.46
C TRP A 253 -3.92 -19.59 6.98
N LEU A 254 -3.83 -20.74 7.65
CA LEU A 254 -3.99 -20.81 9.11
C LEU A 254 -2.95 -19.97 9.88
N PRO A 255 -1.62 -20.06 9.60
CA PRO A 255 -0.62 -19.21 10.25
C PRO A 255 -0.89 -17.72 10.02
N VAL A 256 -1.42 -17.34 8.85
CA VAL A 256 -1.73 -15.95 8.51
C VAL A 256 -2.83 -15.42 9.43
N GLY A 257 -3.93 -16.15 9.59
CA GLY A 257 -5.02 -15.79 10.50
C GLY A 257 -4.56 -15.69 11.97
N LEU A 258 -3.76 -16.65 12.40
CA LEU A 258 -3.22 -16.71 13.76
C LEU A 258 -2.30 -15.53 14.05
N LEU A 259 -1.29 -15.29 13.21
CA LEU A 259 -0.33 -14.21 13.39
C LEU A 259 -1.02 -12.84 13.26
N ALA A 260 -2.00 -12.69 12.36
CA ALA A 260 -2.79 -11.48 12.23
C ALA A 260 -3.55 -11.14 13.52
N GLN A 261 -4.23 -12.12 14.13
CA GLN A 261 -4.95 -11.91 15.39
C GLN A 261 -4.01 -11.65 16.59
N LEU A 262 -2.79 -12.20 16.57
CA LEU A 262 -1.77 -11.92 17.60
C LEU A 262 -1.06 -10.58 17.40
N SER A 263 -1.00 -10.08 16.17
CA SER A 263 -0.36 -8.81 15.81
C SER A 263 -1.27 -7.58 15.92
N ALA A 264 -2.59 -7.76 15.80
CA ALA A 264 -3.52 -6.65 15.64
C ALA A 264 -4.35 -6.37 16.90
N GLY A 265 -4.56 -5.08 17.20
CA GLY A 265 -5.61 -4.61 18.12
C GLY A 265 -7.01 -4.54 17.49
N HIS A 266 -7.18 -5.11 16.29
CA HIS A 266 -8.39 -5.02 15.48
C HIS A 266 -9.38 -6.14 15.81
N GLN A 267 -10.67 -5.93 15.49
CA GLN A 267 -11.70 -6.96 15.66
C GLN A 267 -11.49 -8.12 14.67
N ALA A 268 -11.67 -9.36 15.14
CA ALA A 268 -11.51 -10.61 14.37
C ALA A 268 -12.19 -10.56 12.99
N ARG A 269 -13.40 -9.99 12.91
CA ARG A 269 -14.16 -9.83 11.66
C ARG A 269 -13.42 -8.99 10.62
N GLN A 270 -12.80 -7.88 11.04
CA GLN A 270 -12.06 -7.00 10.13
C GLN A 270 -10.79 -7.68 9.61
N ILE A 271 -10.10 -8.43 10.48
CA ILE A 271 -8.92 -9.21 10.10
C ILE A 271 -9.31 -10.27 9.07
N TRP A 272 -10.38 -11.02 9.33
CA TRP A 272 -10.88 -12.04 8.40
C TRP A 272 -11.24 -11.48 7.02
N PHE A 273 -11.97 -10.35 6.95
CA PHE A 273 -12.29 -9.70 5.67
C PHE A 273 -11.03 -9.26 4.92
N ARG A 274 -10.06 -8.70 5.63
CA ARG A 274 -8.79 -8.24 5.05
C ARG A 274 -7.95 -9.40 4.50
N LEU A 275 -7.91 -10.52 5.21
CA LEU A 275 -7.20 -11.73 4.74
C LEU A 275 -7.91 -12.36 3.55
N THR A 276 -9.24 -12.44 3.57
CA THR A 276 -10.04 -12.91 2.42
C THR A 276 -9.80 -12.02 1.18
N ALA A 277 -9.79 -10.69 1.36
CA ALA A 277 -9.48 -9.76 0.27
C ALA A 277 -8.03 -9.89 -0.23
N THR A 278 -7.09 -10.27 0.65
CA THR A 278 -5.70 -10.53 0.27
C THR A 278 -5.59 -11.80 -0.57
N ALA A 279 -6.31 -12.87 -0.19
CA ALA A 279 -6.40 -14.10 -0.98
C ALA A 279 -7.03 -13.83 -2.36
N ALA A 280 -8.16 -13.10 -2.40
CA ALA A 280 -8.78 -12.71 -3.67
C ALA A 280 -7.86 -11.87 -4.57
N LEU A 281 -7.02 -11.01 -3.99
CA LEU A 281 -6.02 -10.27 -4.74
C LEU A 281 -4.93 -11.18 -5.31
N ILE A 282 -4.48 -12.18 -4.56
CA ILE A 282 -3.50 -13.16 -5.04
C ILE A 282 -4.08 -13.94 -6.23
N GLU A 283 -5.30 -14.47 -6.10
CA GLU A 283 -5.99 -15.18 -7.19
C GLU A 283 -6.17 -14.29 -8.43
N PHE A 284 -6.58 -13.03 -8.23
CA PHE A 284 -6.67 -12.07 -9.33
C PHE A 284 -5.32 -11.85 -10.04
N LEU A 285 -4.23 -11.74 -9.29
CA LEU A 285 -2.90 -11.55 -9.88
C LEU A 285 -2.42 -12.80 -10.62
N GLN A 286 -2.79 -13.99 -10.15
CA GLN A 286 -2.48 -15.24 -10.85
C GLN A 286 -3.13 -15.33 -12.22
N VAL A 287 -4.22 -14.60 -12.50
CA VAL A 287 -4.79 -14.51 -13.86
C VAL A 287 -3.72 -14.08 -14.87
N PHE A 288 -2.86 -13.15 -14.48
CA PHE A 288 -1.76 -12.63 -15.30
C PHE A 288 -0.50 -13.50 -15.30
N VAL A 289 -0.43 -14.57 -14.50
CA VAL A 289 0.68 -15.52 -14.53
C VAL A 289 0.29 -16.67 -15.46
N TYR A 290 0.87 -16.75 -16.66
CA TYR A 290 0.36 -17.64 -17.71
C TYR A 290 0.34 -19.11 -17.29
N THR A 291 1.38 -19.58 -16.60
CA THR A 291 1.50 -20.98 -16.16
C THR A 291 0.58 -21.35 -14.99
N ARG A 292 0.11 -20.39 -14.18
CA ARG A 292 -0.72 -20.68 -13.00
C ARG A 292 -2.19 -20.92 -13.34
N VAL A 293 -2.83 -21.76 -12.54
CA VAL A 293 -4.29 -21.91 -12.52
C VAL A 293 -4.85 -20.93 -11.49
N THR A 294 -5.91 -20.21 -11.84
CA THR A 294 -6.66 -19.37 -10.91
C THR A 294 -7.96 -20.07 -10.56
N ASP A 295 -8.22 -20.28 -9.27
CA ASP A 295 -9.43 -20.95 -8.79
C ASP A 295 -10.10 -20.14 -7.67
N THR A 296 -11.38 -19.82 -7.88
CA THR A 296 -12.20 -19.17 -6.85
C THR A 296 -12.38 -20.00 -5.57
N SER A 297 -12.16 -21.32 -5.63
CA SER A 297 -12.10 -22.22 -4.46
C SER A 297 -11.02 -21.80 -3.47
N ASP A 298 -9.88 -21.30 -3.98
CA ASP A 298 -8.72 -20.92 -3.16
C ASP A 298 -9.02 -19.70 -2.29
N ILE A 299 -9.90 -18.82 -2.74
CA ILE A 299 -10.40 -17.69 -1.95
C ILE A 299 -11.22 -18.21 -0.74
N LEU A 300 -12.01 -19.25 -0.96
CA LEU A 300 -12.88 -19.84 0.09
C LEU A 300 -12.05 -20.64 1.10
N THR A 301 -11.10 -21.47 0.63
CA THR A 301 -10.20 -22.23 1.49
C THR A 301 -9.27 -21.31 2.28
N ALA A 302 -8.75 -20.24 1.67
CA ALA A 302 -7.97 -19.21 2.34
C ALA A 302 -8.77 -18.48 3.43
N SER A 303 -10.03 -18.15 3.13
CA SER A 303 -10.97 -17.53 4.07
C SER A 303 -11.24 -18.44 5.27
N LEU A 304 -11.45 -19.74 5.03
CA LEU A 304 -11.64 -20.74 6.07
C LEU A 304 -10.37 -20.93 6.93
N GLY A 305 -9.20 -21.10 6.30
CA GLY A 305 -7.92 -21.21 6.99
C GLY A 305 -7.63 -20.01 7.88
N SER A 306 -7.86 -18.80 7.34
CA SER A 306 -7.74 -17.55 8.09
C SER A 306 -8.69 -17.51 9.30
N ALA A 307 -9.94 -17.94 9.14
CA ALA A 307 -10.92 -17.98 10.24
C ALA A 307 -10.49 -18.97 11.35
N ILE A 308 -10.01 -20.16 10.97
CA ILE A 308 -9.49 -21.16 11.92
C ILE A 308 -8.26 -20.59 12.67
N GLY A 309 -7.34 -19.94 11.97
CA GLY A 309 -6.18 -19.29 12.58
C GLY A 309 -6.55 -18.21 13.60
N ILE A 310 -7.52 -17.35 13.26
CA ILE A 310 -8.05 -16.32 14.16
C ILE A 310 -8.70 -16.95 15.39
N TRP A 311 -9.49 -18.01 15.20
CA TRP A 311 -10.12 -18.75 16.30
C TRP A 311 -9.08 -19.37 17.23
N LEU A 312 -8.06 -20.04 16.71
CA LEU A 312 -6.96 -20.61 17.51
C LEU A 312 -6.21 -19.54 18.32
N ALA A 313 -5.95 -18.37 17.73
CA ALA A 313 -5.33 -17.26 18.44
C ALA A 313 -6.22 -16.73 19.59
N SER A 314 -7.54 -16.74 19.41
CA SER A 314 -8.49 -16.33 20.47
C SER A 314 -8.48 -17.29 21.66
N LEU A 315 -8.36 -18.60 21.42
CA LEU A 315 -8.21 -19.63 22.45
C LEU A 315 -6.88 -19.47 23.21
N TRP A 316 -5.81 -19.17 22.49
CA TRP A 316 -4.48 -18.95 23.07
C TRP A 316 -4.46 -17.74 24.03
N ASN A 317 -5.12 -16.65 23.65
CA ASN A 317 -5.23 -15.47 24.52
C ASN A 317 -6.07 -15.74 25.78
N GLY A 318 -7.14 -16.54 25.68
CA GLY A 318 -8.01 -16.92 26.81
C GLY A 318 -7.34 -17.82 27.87
N GLN A 319 -6.34 -18.62 27.51
CA GLN A 319 -5.65 -19.51 28.46
C GLN A 319 -4.55 -18.82 29.28
N THR A 320 -4.00 -17.70 28.80
CA THR A 320 -2.92 -16.98 29.51
C THR A 320 -3.37 -16.32 30.83
N THR A 321 -4.68 -16.20 31.07
CA THR A 321 -5.24 -15.64 32.32
C THR A 321 -5.45 -16.70 33.42
N SER A 322 -5.54 -18.00 33.08
CA SER A 322 -5.80 -19.07 34.06
C SER A 322 -4.65 -20.06 34.26
N ALA A 323 -3.70 -20.19 33.33
CA ALA A 323 -2.69 -21.24 33.37
C ALA A 323 -1.40 -20.86 34.15
N LYS A 324 -1.52 -20.20 35.30
CA LYS A 324 -0.35 -19.90 36.18
C LYS A 324 -0.10 -20.95 37.26
N GLN A 325 -0.80 -22.09 37.24
CA GLN A 325 -0.62 -23.13 38.25
C GLN A 325 -0.97 -24.52 37.71
N SER A 326 -0.07 -25.09 36.92
CA SER A 326 0.01 -26.55 36.81
C SER A 326 1.46 -26.95 36.58
N ASN A 327 2.08 -27.45 37.65
CA ASN A 327 3.29 -28.26 37.57
C ASN A 327 2.89 -29.55 36.84
N SER A 328 3.30 -29.73 35.59
CA SER A 328 3.11 -31.02 34.92
C SER A 328 4.41 -31.57 34.36
N THR A 329 4.87 -32.63 35.03
CA THR A 329 5.80 -33.65 34.53
C THR A 329 5.30 -34.31 33.24
N GLN A 330 4.04 -34.10 32.83
CA GLN A 330 3.46 -34.50 31.55
C GLN A 330 4.05 -33.79 30.32
N GLY A 331 4.79 -32.68 30.47
CA GLY A 331 5.39 -31.97 29.35
C GLY A 331 6.61 -32.67 28.69
N TYR A 332 7.34 -33.53 29.41
CA TYR A 332 8.59 -34.11 28.90
C TYR A 332 8.33 -35.27 27.93
N ALA A 333 7.43 -36.18 28.30
CA ALA A 333 7.02 -37.29 27.44
C ALA A 333 6.34 -36.80 26.16
N GLY A 334 5.50 -35.76 26.25
CA GLY A 334 4.85 -35.14 25.09
C GLY A 334 5.83 -34.49 24.11
N LEU A 335 6.86 -33.80 24.60
CA LEU A 335 7.89 -33.19 23.75
C LEU A 335 8.81 -34.24 23.10
N ILE A 336 9.19 -35.30 23.83
CA ILE A 336 10.00 -36.39 23.26
C ILE A 336 9.20 -37.15 22.22
N THR A 337 7.95 -37.51 22.51
CA THR A 337 7.08 -38.20 21.54
C THR A 337 6.83 -37.33 20.31
N GLY A 338 6.60 -36.03 20.49
CA GLY A 338 6.47 -35.08 19.39
C GLY A 338 7.75 -34.97 18.55
N LEU A 339 8.93 -34.88 19.18
CA LEU A 339 10.21 -34.86 18.47
C LEU A 339 10.47 -36.19 17.74
N ALA A 340 10.23 -37.33 18.39
CA ALA A 340 10.40 -38.65 17.79
C ALA A 340 9.47 -38.86 16.59
N PHE A 341 8.20 -38.44 16.72
CA PHE A 341 7.25 -38.46 15.61
C PHE A 341 7.69 -37.55 14.46
N TRP A 342 8.14 -36.32 14.76
CA TRP A 342 8.59 -35.39 13.72
C TRP A 342 9.86 -35.90 13.02
N LEU A 343 10.80 -36.49 13.76
CA LEU A 343 11.99 -37.15 13.18
C LEU A 343 11.59 -38.33 12.30
N ALA A 344 10.68 -39.19 12.77
CA ALA A 344 10.17 -40.30 11.96
C ALA A 344 9.51 -39.79 10.67
N LEU A 345 8.77 -38.69 10.73
CA LEU A 345 8.15 -38.05 9.58
C LEU A 345 9.19 -37.47 8.61
N ILE A 346 10.23 -36.77 9.09
CA ILE A 346 11.35 -36.30 8.27
C ILE A 346 12.00 -37.48 7.55
N PHE A 347 12.49 -38.48 8.29
CA PHE A 347 13.13 -39.64 7.67
C PHE A 347 12.18 -40.37 6.71
N SER A 348 10.89 -40.43 7.01
CA SER A 348 9.93 -41.07 6.13
C SER A 348 9.73 -40.35 4.81
N VAL A 349 9.63 -39.02 4.84
CA VAL A 349 9.42 -38.20 3.64
C VAL A 349 10.68 -38.15 2.77
N PHE A 350 11.85 -37.96 3.39
CA PHE A 350 13.10 -37.80 2.65
C PHE A 350 13.71 -39.13 2.17
N TRP A 351 13.44 -40.25 2.85
CA TRP A 351 13.93 -41.57 2.43
C TRP A 351 12.93 -42.39 1.63
N TYR A 352 11.69 -41.92 1.42
CA TYR A 352 10.75 -42.60 0.53
C TYR A 352 11.33 -42.70 -0.90
N PRO A 353 11.27 -43.88 -1.57
CA PRO A 353 10.46 -45.08 -1.26
C PRO A 353 11.12 -46.17 -0.38
N PHE A 354 12.22 -45.88 0.32
CA PHE A 354 12.98 -46.78 1.22
C PHE A 354 13.62 -48.01 0.54
N ASP A 355 13.96 -47.89 -0.74
CA ASP A 355 14.63 -48.89 -1.55
C ASP A 355 16.16 -48.83 -1.38
N PHE A 356 16.65 -49.04 -0.16
CA PHE A 356 18.07 -48.91 0.16
C PHE A 356 18.95 -49.97 -0.53
N ASP A 357 19.92 -49.53 -1.34
CA ASP A 357 21.00 -50.33 -1.89
C ASP A 357 22.28 -50.15 -1.05
N MET A 358 22.66 -51.22 -0.35
CA MET A 358 23.84 -51.26 0.53
C MET A 358 25.13 -51.69 -0.22
N ASN A 359 25.09 -51.81 -1.55
CA ASN A 359 26.28 -52.17 -2.33
C ASN A 359 27.34 -51.06 -2.25
N GLY A 360 28.50 -51.39 -1.67
CA GLY A 360 29.59 -50.43 -1.46
C GLY A 360 30.21 -49.85 -2.75
N SER A 361 29.95 -50.42 -3.92
CA SER A 361 30.31 -49.84 -5.22
C SER A 361 29.32 -48.75 -5.66
N PHE A 362 28.02 -48.99 -5.48
CA PHE A 362 26.95 -48.03 -5.74
C PHE A 362 27.08 -46.79 -4.86
N VAL A 363 27.23 -46.96 -3.54
CA VAL A 363 27.37 -45.86 -2.57
C VAL A 363 28.62 -45.01 -2.86
N ARG A 364 29.73 -45.64 -3.25
CA ARG A 364 30.95 -44.92 -3.66
C ARG A 364 30.74 -44.10 -4.94
N GLY A 365 29.97 -44.64 -5.89
CA GLY A 365 29.57 -43.91 -7.10
C GLY A 365 28.72 -42.69 -6.78
N GLN A 366 27.67 -42.86 -5.97
CA GLN A 366 26.81 -41.76 -5.51
C GLN A 366 27.60 -40.68 -4.75
N LEU A 367 28.52 -41.06 -3.87
CA LEU A 367 29.37 -40.13 -3.12
C LEU A 367 30.34 -39.37 -4.04
N ALA A 368 30.96 -40.05 -4.99
CA ALA A 368 31.82 -39.41 -6.00
C ALA A 368 31.02 -38.41 -6.84
N GLU A 369 29.79 -38.76 -7.23
CA GLU A 369 28.93 -37.85 -7.99
C GLU A 369 28.51 -36.64 -7.14
N ALA A 370 28.02 -36.87 -5.91
CA ALA A 370 27.61 -35.80 -4.99
C ALA A 370 28.76 -34.83 -4.67
N SER A 371 29.99 -35.33 -4.51
CA SER A 371 31.17 -34.49 -4.26
C SER A 371 31.66 -33.73 -5.50
N SER A 372 31.36 -34.22 -6.71
CA SER A 372 31.70 -33.54 -7.96
C SER A 372 30.70 -32.45 -8.36
N ARG A 373 29.46 -32.54 -7.87
CA ARG A 373 28.42 -31.56 -8.15
C ARG A 373 28.65 -30.27 -7.38
N VAL A 374 28.44 -29.15 -8.06
CA VAL A 374 28.48 -27.82 -7.46
C VAL A 374 27.13 -27.50 -6.81
N PRO A 375 27.10 -26.70 -5.72
CA PRO A 375 25.86 -26.22 -5.12
C PRO A 375 24.90 -25.58 -6.15
N PHE A 376 23.59 -25.72 -5.92
CA PHE A 376 22.49 -25.24 -6.77
C PHE A 376 22.42 -25.84 -8.19
N SER A 377 23.30 -26.77 -8.57
CA SER A 377 23.26 -27.40 -9.90
C SER A 377 21.94 -28.13 -10.20
N LEU A 378 21.39 -28.87 -9.23
CA LEU A 378 20.09 -29.55 -9.38
C LEU A 378 18.90 -28.57 -9.49
N TYR A 379 19.01 -27.41 -8.84
CA TYR A 379 17.99 -26.36 -8.86
C TYR A 379 18.00 -25.60 -10.19
N TYR A 380 19.17 -25.50 -10.84
CA TYR A 380 19.34 -24.84 -12.13
C TYR A 380 18.62 -25.55 -13.28
N PHE A 381 18.65 -26.89 -13.31
CA PHE A 381 18.02 -27.66 -14.39
C PHE A 381 16.51 -27.92 -14.19
N GLY A 382 15.95 -27.53 -13.03
CA GLY A 382 14.53 -27.62 -12.74
C GLY A 382 13.75 -26.37 -13.16
N THR A 383 12.43 -26.43 -13.07
CA THR A 383 11.61 -25.21 -13.19
C THR A 383 11.78 -24.34 -11.94
N GLU A 384 11.66 -23.03 -12.07
CA GLU A 384 11.77 -22.05 -10.98
C GLU A 384 10.76 -22.35 -9.87
N TYR A 385 9.56 -22.77 -10.28
CA TYR A 385 8.51 -23.18 -9.36
C TYR A 385 8.89 -24.43 -8.55
N ARG A 386 9.47 -25.45 -9.19
CA ARG A 386 9.94 -26.65 -8.51
C ARG A 386 11.10 -26.31 -7.57
N ALA A 387 12.07 -25.54 -8.04
CA ALA A 387 13.21 -25.08 -7.24
C ALA A 387 12.75 -24.35 -5.97
N ALA A 388 11.83 -23.39 -6.10
CA ALA A 388 11.27 -22.67 -4.95
C ALA A 388 10.48 -23.58 -4.01
N THR A 389 9.73 -24.54 -4.55
CA THR A 389 8.98 -25.51 -3.76
C THR A 389 9.92 -26.40 -2.96
N GLU A 390 11.00 -26.91 -3.56
CA GLU A 390 12.01 -27.73 -2.84
C GLU A 390 12.73 -26.93 -1.75
N VAL A 391 13.11 -25.66 -2.02
CA VAL A 391 13.69 -24.77 -1.00
C VAL A 391 12.74 -24.61 0.20
N LEU A 392 11.47 -24.29 -0.06
CA LEU A 392 10.45 -24.12 0.99
C LEU A 392 10.16 -25.44 1.72
N HIS A 393 10.17 -26.56 1.01
CA HIS A 393 9.94 -27.88 1.55
C HIS A 393 11.05 -28.27 2.55
N LYS A 394 12.32 -28.12 2.14
CA LYS A 394 13.50 -28.43 2.97
C LYS A 394 13.57 -27.53 4.20
N ILE A 395 13.44 -26.22 4.02
CA ILE A 395 13.43 -25.24 5.13
C ILE A 395 12.23 -25.50 6.06
N GLY A 396 11.05 -25.76 5.49
CA GLY A 396 9.79 -25.93 6.21
C GLY A 396 9.76 -27.16 7.10
N PHE A 397 10.33 -28.29 6.68
CA PHE A 397 10.38 -29.51 7.50
C PHE A 397 11.38 -29.41 8.66
N PHE A 398 12.50 -28.73 8.45
CA PHE A 398 13.53 -28.59 9.48
C PHE A 398 13.28 -27.45 10.46
N LEU A 399 12.47 -26.45 10.10
CA LEU A 399 12.11 -25.35 11.02
C LEU A 399 11.45 -25.84 12.31
N PRO A 400 10.39 -26.68 12.29
CA PRO A 400 9.81 -27.25 13.51
C PRO A 400 10.78 -28.11 14.31
N LEU A 401 11.70 -28.83 13.64
CA LEU A 401 12.75 -29.60 14.30
C LEU A 401 13.62 -28.69 15.20
N GLY A 402 14.06 -27.55 14.66
CA GLY A 402 14.80 -26.56 15.44
C GLY A 402 14.05 -26.02 16.65
N VAL A 403 12.75 -25.78 16.51
CA VAL A 403 11.87 -25.34 17.62
C VAL A 403 11.78 -26.41 18.71
N LEU A 404 11.47 -27.65 18.33
CA LEU A 404 11.32 -28.78 19.26
C LEU A 404 12.62 -29.08 20.01
N LEU A 405 13.76 -29.03 19.33
CA LEU A 405 15.08 -29.26 19.93
C LEU A 405 15.39 -28.24 21.02
N VAL A 406 15.14 -26.95 20.79
CA VAL A 406 15.36 -25.91 21.82
C VAL A 406 14.40 -26.08 22.99
N LEU A 407 13.13 -26.41 22.74
CA LEU A 407 12.16 -26.66 23.81
C LEU A 407 12.58 -27.84 24.70
N LEU A 408 13.20 -28.88 24.13
CA LEU A 408 13.75 -30.02 24.87
C LEU A 408 15.04 -29.66 25.60
N ILE A 409 16.03 -29.09 24.90
CA ILE A 409 17.36 -28.74 25.45
C ILE A 409 17.25 -27.71 26.58
N ASN A 410 16.30 -26.79 26.51
CA ASN A 410 16.05 -25.81 27.57
C ASN A 410 15.60 -26.45 28.89
N ARG A 411 15.11 -27.69 28.89
CA ARG A 411 14.77 -28.47 30.09
C ARG A 411 15.99 -29.10 30.77
N ILE A 412 17.15 -29.08 30.13
CA ILE A 412 18.39 -29.62 30.67
C ILE A 412 19.05 -28.55 31.56
N HIS A 413 18.92 -28.65 32.88
CA HIS A 413 19.29 -27.55 33.79
C HIS A 413 20.80 -27.36 33.97
N PHE A 414 21.61 -28.41 33.75
CA PHE A 414 23.05 -28.43 34.01
C PHE A 414 23.95 -27.87 32.88
N ILE A 415 23.39 -27.54 31.71
CA ILE A 415 24.15 -26.98 30.58
C ILE A 415 24.01 -25.44 30.55
N LEU A 416 25.14 -24.75 30.36
CA LEU A 416 25.15 -23.29 30.22
C LEU A 416 24.40 -22.82 28.95
N PRO A 417 23.78 -21.62 28.97
CA PRO A 417 23.00 -21.10 27.83
C PRO A 417 23.71 -21.09 26.46
N PRO A 418 24.99 -20.67 26.31
CA PRO A 418 25.66 -20.70 25.01
C PRO A 418 25.90 -22.12 24.50
N LEU A 419 26.21 -23.06 25.41
CA LEU A 419 26.41 -24.47 25.09
C LEU A 419 25.10 -25.15 24.66
N LYS A 420 23.96 -24.78 25.26
CA LYS A 420 22.62 -25.23 24.82
C LYS A 420 22.32 -24.80 23.39
N LYS A 421 22.61 -23.54 23.04
CA LYS A 421 22.42 -23.03 21.68
C LYS A 421 23.33 -23.77 20.70
N LEU A 422 24.60 -23.95 21.05
CA LEU A 422 25.55 -24.70 20.22
C LEU A 422 25.07 -26.14 20.00
N LEU A 423 24.64 -26.83 21.07
CA LEU A 423 24.10 -28.20 20.99
C LEU A 423 22.88 -28.27 20.05
N ALA A 424 21.94 -27.32 20.14
CA ALA A 424 20.79 -27.30 19.25
C ALA A 424 21.20 -27.10 17.78
N LEU A 425 22.12 -26.16 17.51
CA LEU A 425 22.62 -25.88 16.16
C LEU A 425 23.35 -27.08 15.55
N THR A 426 24.20 -27.76 16.33
CA THR A 426 24.94 -28.94 15.88
C THR A 426 24.04 -30.15 15.72
N SER A 427 23.04 -30.36 16.59
CA SER A 427 22.06 -31.44 16.44
C SER A 427 21.26 -31.31 15.14
N VAL A 428 20.80 -30.10 14.79
CA VAL A 428 20.12 -29.86 13.51
C VAL A 428 21.02 -30.24 12.33
N ALA A 429 22.26 -29.75 12.31
CA ALA A 429 23.20 -30.03 11.23
C ALA A 429 23.51 -31.54 11.11
N LEU A 430 23.63 -32.25 12.24
CA LEU A 430 23.86 -33.69 12.25
C LEU A 430 22.66 -34.47 11.71
N ILE A 431 21.44 -34.05 12.04
CA ILE A 431 20.22 -34.69 11.53
C ILE A 431 20.07 -34.45 10.02
N ALA A 432 20.31 -33.22 9.55
CA ALA A 432 20.32 -32.91 8.10
C ALA A 432 21.40 -33.74 7.37
N ALA A 433 22.61 -33.81 7.93
CA ALA A 433 23.67 -34.66 7.38
C ALA A 433 23.29 -36.14 7.35
N SER A 434 22.51 -36.62 8.33
CA SER A 434 22.03 -38.00 8.37
C SER A 434 20.98 -38.26 7.30
N VAL A 435 20.11 -37.29 7.01
CA VAL A 435 19.13 -37.38 5.92
C VAL A 435 19.83 -37.51 4.58
N GLU A 436 20.76 -36.62 4.28
CA GLU A 436 21.55 -36.63 3.04
C GLU A 436 22.46 -37.86 2.93
N ALA A 437 23.08 -38.29 4.04
CA ALA A 437 23.85 -39.54 4.06
C ALA A 437 22.98 -40.76 3.76
N GLY A 438 21.72 -40.79 4.24
CA GLY A 438 20.77 -41.84 3.92
C GLY A 438 20.37 -41.87 2.44
N GLN A 439 20.32 -40.70 1.77
CA GLN A 439 20.02 -40.63 0.34
C GLN A 439 21.13 -41.21 -0.55
N LEU A 440 22.37 -41.30 -0.07
CA LEU A 440 23.46 -41.97 -0.80
C LEU A 440 23.19 -43.46 -1.06
N PHE A 441 22.32 -44.07 -0.26
CA PHE A 441 21.94 -45.47 -0.35
C PHE A 441 20.67 -45.67 -1.20
N LEU A 442 20.05 -44.62 -1.75
CA LEU A 442 18.79 -44.72 -2.49
C LEU A 442 19.04 -44.55 -4.01
N PRO A 443 18.61 -45.50 -4.87
CA PRO A 443 18.81 -45.48 -6.32
C PRO A 443 18.21 -44.26 -7.04
N HIS A 444 17.08 -43.76 -6.55
CA HIS A 444 16.30 -42.71 -7.18
C HIS A 444 16.40 -41.34 -6.49
N LYS A 445 17.34 -41.21 -5.53
CA LYS A 445 17.61 -39.96 -4.82
C LYS A 445 19.06 -39.58 -4.99
N PHE A 446 19.32 -38.28 -4.90
CA PHE A 446 20.64 -37.72 -5.08
C PHE A 446 20.97 -36.89 -3.84
N ALA A 447 21.98 -37.33 -3.10
CA ALA A 447 22.50 -36.49 -2.03
C ALA A 447 23.09 -35.21 -2.62
N ASP A 448 22.78 -34.07 -2.01
CA ASP A 448 23.18 -32.76 -2.51
C ASP A 448 23.61 -31.81 -1.38
N LEU A 449 24.75 -31.13 -1.58
CA LEU A 449 25.27 -30.20 -0.58
C LEU A 449 24.34 -29.00 -0.37
N THR A 450 23.60 -28.58 -1.40
CA THR A 450 22.63 -27.48 -1.30
C THR A 450 21.51 -27.87 -0.34
N ASP A 451 21.00 -29.09 -0.48
CA ASP A 451 19.92 -29.60 0.37
C ASP A 451 20.37 -29.67 1.83
N LEU A 452 21.57 -30.18 2.12
CA LEU A 452 22.15 -30.17 3.46
C LEU A 452 22.17 -28.76 4.07
N VAL A 453 22.58 -27.77 3.28
CA VAL A 453 22.65 -26.36 3.70
C VAL A 453 21.25 -25.81 3.97
N LEU A 454 20.29 -26.05 3.07
CA LEU A 454 18.91 -25.57 3.20
C LEU A 454 18.19 -26.18 4.40
N GLU A 455 18.34 -27.48 4.63
CA GLU A 455 17.81 -28.21 5.79
C GLU A 455 18.41 -27.66 7.09
N THR A 456 19.73 -27.47 7.13
CA THR A 456 20.42 -26.90 8.29
C THR A 456 19.95 -25.46 8.57
N MET A 457 19.83 -24.65 7.52
CA MET A 457 19.31 -23.28 7.62
C MET A 457 17.87 -23.25 8.17
N GLY A 458 17.00 -24.15 7.70
CA GLY A 458 15.62 -24.27 8.20
C GLY A 458 15.56 -24.49 9.71
N GLY A 459 16.32 -25.47 10.21
CA GLY A 459 16.37 -25.73 11.65
C GLY A 459 17.01 -24.59 12.45
N TRP A 460 18.03 -23.92 11.92
CA TRP A 460 18.63 -22.75 12.57
C TRP A 460 17.66 -21.56 12.64
N ILE A 461 16.86 -21.33 11.60
CA ILE A 461 15.78 -20.33 11.61
C ILE A 461 14.77 -20.68 12.72
N GLY A 462 14.38 -21.95 12.85
CA GLY A 462 13.52 -22.44 13.92
C GLY A 462 14.09 -22.17 15.32
N ILE A 463 15.38 -22.42 15.53
CA ILE A 463 16.12 -22.14 16.77
C ILE A 463 16.10 -20.64 17.10
N ILE A 464 16.44 -19.79 16.12
CA ILE A 464 16.45 -18.32 16.30
C ILE A 464 15.06 -17.81 16.67
N LEU A 465 14.03 -18.31 15.97
CA LEU A 465 12.64 -17.91 16.16
C LEU A 465 12.15 -18.22 17.58
N ILE A 466 12.34 -19.45 18.06
CA ILE A 466 11.86 -19.85 19.39
C ILE A 466 12.62 -19.16 20.52
N LEU A 467 13.94 -18.96 20.36
CA LEU A 467 14.73 -18.19 21.33
C LEU A 467 14.22 -16.75 21.43
N LYS A 468 13.91 -16.13 20.29
CA LYS A 468 13.35 -14.77 20.24
C LYS A 468 11.98 -14.70 20.91
N ILE A 469 11.09 -15.65 20.62
CA ILE A 469 9.77 -15.75 21.28
C ILE A 469 9.93 -15.88 22.80
N GLN A 470 10.84 -16.74 23.28
CA GLN A 470 11.08 -16.94 24.71
C GLN A 470 11.67 -15.70 25.40
N THR A 471 12.58 -14.98 24.76
CA THR A 471 13.12 -13.73 25.31
C THR A 471 12.05 -12.66 25.44
N THR A 472 11.19 -12.54 24.44
CA THR A 472 10.09 -11.57 24.37
C THR A 472 8.99 -11.86 25.41
N GLN A 473 8.72 -13.12 25.73
CA GLN A 473 7.74 -13.48 26.77
C GLN A 473 8.25 -13.19 28.20
N ARG A 474 9.57 -13.26 28.43
CA ARG A 474 10.17 -12.98 29.75
C ARG A 474 10.17 -11.50 30.12
N THR A 475 10.11 -10.61 29.13
CA THR A 475 10.18 -9.15 29.32
C THR A 475 8.80 -8.46 29.37
N ARG A 476 7.68 -9.21 29.46
CA ARG A 476 6.33 -8.63 29.56
C ARG A 476 6.25 -7.74 30.81
N PRO A 477 6.16 -6.39 30.70
CA PRO A 477 5.90 -5.56 31.86
C PRO A 477 4.52 -5.93 32.43
N MET A 478 4.40 -5.99 33.76
CA MET A 478 3.08 -6.10 34.41
C MET A 478 2.17 -4.98 33.87
N PRO A 479 0.85 -5.21 33.73
CA PRO A 479 -0.07 -4.14 33.40
C PRO A 479 -0.11 -3.17 34.59
N THR A 480 0.79 -2.19 34.58
CA THR A 480 0.67 -1.00 35.41
C THR A 480 -0.64 -0.36 35.01
N GLN A 481 -1.57 -0.25 35.97
CA GLN A 481 -2.79 0.53 35.81
C GLN A 481 -2.42 1.83 35.08
N LEU A 482 -2.95 1.98 33.87
CA LEU A 482 -2.72 3.15 33.04
C LEU A 482 -3.19 4.37 33.83
N ALA A 483 -2.24 5.09 34.44
CA ALA A 483 -2.43 6.48 34.76
C ALA A 483 -2.95 7.16 33.49
N PRO A 484 -3.97 8.03 33.57
CA PRO A 484 -4.57 8.62 32.40
C PRO A 484 -3.47 9.29 31.61
N VAL A 485 -3.13 8.69 30.47
CA VAL A 485 -2.23 9.28 29.49
C VAL A 485 -2.84 10.63 29.19
N MET A 486 -2.10 11.70 29.46
CA MET A 486 -2.49 13.05 29.10
C MET A 486 -2.89 13.00 27.63
N ALA A 487 -4.20 13.07 27.37
CA ALA A 487 -4.73 13.09 26.04
C ALA A 487 -4.02 14.23 25.30
N THR A 488 -3.41 13.91 24.16
CA THR A 488 -3.20 14.90 23.11
C THR A 488 -4.46 15.74 23.02
N PRO A 489 -4.39 17.08 22.98
CA PRO A 489 -5.57 17.92 23.06
C PRO A 489 -6.50 17.51 21.94
N ALA A 490 -7.55 16.75 22.31
CA ALA A 490 -8.63 16.44 21.43
C ALA A 490 -9.14 17.79 20.95
N LEU A 491 -9.20 17.99 19.64
CA LEU A 491 -9.85 19.14 19.03
C LEU A 491 -11.15 19.38 19.80
N ALA A 492 -11.20 20.49 20.54
CA ALA A 492 -12.37 20.85 21.32
C ALA A 492 -13.53 20.91 20.32
N VAL A 493 -14.48 19.97 20.46
CA VAL A 493 -15.71 20.03 19.67
C VAL A 493 -16.38 21.35 20.04
N PRO A 494 -16.80 22.18 19.06
CA PRO A 494 -17.37 23.49 19.33
C PRO A 494 -18.50 23.38 20.36
N GLN A 495 -18.46 24.20 21.43
CA GLN A 495 -19.49 24.22 22.48
C GLN A 495 -20.84 24.80 22.03
N GLN A 496 -20.91 25.38 20.82
CA GLN A 496 -22.13 25.94 20.26
C GLN A 496 -22.89 24.87 19.47
N ASN A 497 -24.22 24.83 19.59
CA ASN A 497 -25.07 23.90 18.85
C ASN A 497 -25.03 24.24 17.34
N PRO A 498 -24.29 23.47 16.51
CA PRO A 498 -24.08 23.83 15.10
C PRO A 498 -25.37 23.74 14.29
N TRP A 499 -26.35 22.96 14.77
CA TRP A 499 -27.61 22.73 14.09
C TRP A 499 -28.49 23.97 14.02
N LEU A 500 -28.46 24.87 15.02
CA LEU A 500 -29.25 26.10 14.99
C LEU A 500 -28.77 27.04 13.88
N PHE A 501 -27.45 27.21 13.75
CA PHE A 501 -26.88 28.02 12.67
C PHE A 501 -27.09 27.38 11.30
N VAL A 502 -26.85 26.07 11.17
CA VAL A 502 -27.09 25.36 9.90
C VAL A 502 -28.56 25.48 9.49
N THR A 503 -29.50 25.35 10.43
CA THR A 503 -30.94 25.54 10.15
C THR A 503 -31.24 26.98 9.72
N GLY A 504 -30.70 27.99 10.42
CA GLY A 504 -30.82 29.39 10.01
C GLY A 504 -30.23 29.67 8.64
N LEU A 505 -29.10 29.04 8.30
CA LEU A 505 -28.44 29.16 7.01
C LEU A 505 -29.27 28.51 5.89
N VAL A 506 -29.84 27.32 6.13
CA VAL A 506 -30.77 26.67 5.18
C VAL A 506 -31.93 27.59 4.87
N LEU A 507 -32.58 28.14 5.92
CA LEU A 507 -33.72 29.04 5.75
C LEU A 507 -33.34 30.34 5.02
N GLY A 508 -32.18 30.92 5.36
CA GLY A 508 -31.68 32.14 4.70
C GLY A 508 -31.36 31.92 3.22
N ILE A 509 -30.68 30.82 2.87
CA ILE A 509 -30.38 30.47 1.48
C ILE A 509 -31.68 30.15 0.73
N ALA A 510 -32.62 29.43 1.34
CA ALA A 510 -33.91 29.12 0.71
C ALA A 510 -34.73 30.40 0.42
N LEU A 511 -34.77 31.36 1.36
CA LEU A 511 -35.43 32.65 1.15
C LEU A 511 -34.75 33.47 0.04
N LEU A 512 -33.41 33.48 -0.01
CA LEU A 512 -32.65 34.13 -1.07
C LEU A 512 -32.95 33.50 -2.44
N LEU A 513 -32.95 32.18 -2.53
CA LEU A 513 -33.27 31.44 -3.75
C LEU A 513 -34.68 31.78 -4.24
N LEU A 514 -35.67 31.79 -3.35
CA LEU A 514 -37.05 32.21 -3.68
C LEU A 514 -37.10 33.66 -4.19
N ALA A 515 -36.41 34.59 -3.53
CA ALA A 515 -36.38 35.99 -3.94
C ALA A 515 -35.72 36.18 -5.32
N ILE A 516 -34.67 35.42 -5.63
CA ILE A 516 -33.93 35.47 -6.89
C ILE A 516 -34.82 35.16 -8.11
N THR A 517 -35.83 34.29 -7.95
CA THR A 517 -36.77 33.96 -9.05
C THR A 517 -37.56 35.18 -9.56
N HIS A 518 -37.72 36.21 -8.72
CA HIS A 518 -38.45 37.43 -9.05
C HIS A 518 -37.57 38.56 -9.62
N ILE A 519 -36.25 38.37 -9.68
CA ILE A 519 -35.31 39.39 -10.17
C ILE A 519 -35.05 39.17 -11.66
N SER A 520 -35.51 40.10 -12.51
CA SER A 520 -35.36 40.01 -13.97
C SER A 520 -33.90 40.05 -14.45
N ALA A 521 -32.99 40.65 -13.66
CA ALA A 521 -31.57 40.74 -13.98
C ALA A 521 -30.81 39.41 -13.84
N VAL A 522 -31.40 38.40 -13.19
CA VAL A 522 -30.79 37.09 -12.96
C VAL A 522 -30.98 36.22 -14.21
N PRO A 523 -29.93 35.52 -14.70
CA PRO A 523 -30.03 34.60 -15.83
C PRO A 523 -31.18 33.61 -15.69
N TYR A 524 -31.92 33.38 -16.78
CA TYR A 524 -33.11 32.52 -16.76
C TYR A 524 -32.81 31.10 -16.25
N ASN A 525 -31.65 30.53 -16.63
CA ASN A 525 -31.16 29.23 -16.14
C ASN A 525 -31.10 29.11 -14.60
N ILE A 526 -30.85 30.21 -13.89
CA ILE A 526 -30.79 30.21 -12.42
C ILE A 526 -32.20 30.33 -11.83
N ARG A 527 -33.09 31.08 -12.48
CA ARG A 527 -34.49 31.24 -12.05
C ARG A 527 -35.27 29.94 -12.20
N GLU A 528 -34.97 29.16 -13.24
CA GLU A 528 -35.62 27.87 -13.55
C GLU A 528 -35.13 26.70 -12.70
N LEU A 529 -34.07 26.87 -11.88
CA LEU A 529 -33.63 25.82 -10.94
C LEU A 529 -34.68 25.49 -9.88
N ILE A 530 -35.57 26.43 -9.57
CA ILE A 530 -36.65 26.25 -8.61
C ILE A 530 -37.89 25.74 -9.33
N SER A 531 -38.39 24.59 -8.90
CA SER A 531 -39.61 24.01 -9.46
C SER A 531 -40.83 24.92 -9.23
N ALA A 532 -41.60 25.18 -10.29
CA ALA A 532 -42.83 25.96 -10.21
C ALA A 532 -43.94 25.25 -9.42
N ASP A 533 -43.93 23.90 -9.40
CA ASP A 533 -44.96 23.09 -8.74
C ASP A 533 -44.81 23.09 -7.21
N TYR A 534 -43.58 23.14 -6.71
CA TYR A 534 -43.26 23.07 -5.28
C TYR A 534 -42.09 23.98 -4.90
N PRO A 535 -42.22 25.31 -5.08
CA PRO A 535 -41.09 26.25 -5.01
C PRO A 535 -40.42 26.30 -3.64
N ILE A 536 -41.20 26.24 -2.55
CA ILE A 536 -40.67 26.27 -1.19
C ILE A 536 -39.85 25.00 -0.89
N PHE A 537 -40.38 23.83 -1.25
CA PHE A 537 -39.70 22.55 -1.01
C PHE A 537 -38.44 22.42 -1.87
N SER A 538 -38.53 22.84 -3.13
CA SER A 538 -37.40 22.94 -4.07
C SER A 538 -36.30 23.84 -3.51
N ALA A 539 -36.64 25.06 -3.05
CA ALA A 539 -35.68 26.00 -2.47
C ALA A 539 -35.01 25.46 -1.19
N LEU A 540 -35.75 24.77 -0.32
CA LEU A 540 -35.20 24.14 0.89
C LEU A 540 -34.23 23.01 0.56
N LEU A 541 -34.58 22.12 -0.38
CA LEU A 541 -33.69 21.03 -0.78
C LEU A 541 -32.46 21.55 -1.53
N LEU A 542 -32.59 22.59 -2.34
CA LEU A 542 -31.48 23.24 -3.01
C LEU A 542 -30.54 23.91 -2.00
N ALA A 543 -31.09 24.59 -0.98
CA ALA A 543 -30.31 25.14 0.13
C ALA A 543 -29.55 24.05 0.92
N CYS A 544 -30.20 22.91 1.21
CA CYS A 544 -29.54 21.74 1.79
C CYS A 544 -28.42 21.20 0.89
N SER A 545 -28.65 21.14 -0.42
CA SER A 545 -27.65 20.72 -1.41
C SER A 545 -26.43 21.64 -1.42
N VAL A 546 -26.62 22.96 -1.37
CA VAL A 546 -25.55 23.96 -1.28
C VAL A 546 -24.71 23.75 -0.02
N ILE A 547 -25.36 23.64 1.14
CA ILE A 547 -24.66 23.45 2.42
C ILE A 547 -23.91 22.11 2.45
N LEU A 548 -24.51 21.04 1.94
CA LEU A 548 -23.85 19.75 1.82
C LEU A 548 -22.63 19.86 0.90
N SER A 549 -22.79 20.42 -0.30
CA SER A 549 -21.75 20.51 -1.34
C SER A 549 -20.50 21.24 -0.85
N PHE A 550 -20.68 22.30 -0.06
CA PHE A 550 -19.58 23.13 0.43
C PHE A 550 -19.09 22.75 1.85
N GLY A 551 -19.98 22.28 2.72
CA GLY A 551 -19.70 21.99 4.13
C GLY A 551 -19.24 20.56 4.41
N PHE A 552 -19.75 19.56 3.67
CA PHE A 552 -19.40 18.15 3.87
C PHE A 552 -17.88 17.86 3.75
N PRO A 553 -17.13 18.45 2.80
CA PRO A 553 -15.68 18.26 2.71
C PRO A 553 -14.94 18.64 4.01
N VAL A 554 -15.31 19.76 4.64
CA VAL A 554 -14.69 20.21 5.90
C VAL A 554 -15.01 19.25 7.05
N TRP A 555 -16.29 18.89 7.20
CA TRP A 555 -16.71 17.90 8.18
C TRP A 555 -15.96 16.57 8.03
N ALA A 556 -15.82 16.11 6.79
CA ALA A 556 -15.18 14.85 6.45
C ALA A 556 -13.68 14.86 6.83
N VAL A 557 -12.95 15.89 6.40
CA VAL A 557 -11.51 16.01 6.69
C VAL A 557 -11.26 16.20 8.18
N ILE A 558 -12.09 16.95 8.91
CA ILE A 558 -11.96 17.07 10.38
C ILE A 558 -12.19 15.73 11.07
N ARG A 559 -13.12 14.90 10.61
CA ARG A 559 -13.35 13.55 11.16
C ARG A 559 -12.16 12.62 10.93
N LEU A 560 -11.54 12.69 9.75
CA LEU A 560 -10.31 11.98 9.44
C LEU A 560 -9.14 12.49 10.30
N ALA A 561 -9.02 13.82 10.44
CA ALA A 561 -7.97 14.46 11.24
C ALA A 561 -8.08 14.13 12.74
N ALA A 562 -9.30 14.03 13.28
CA ALA A 562 -9.55 13.67 14.67
C ALA A 562 -9.33 12.18 14.97
N GLY A 563 -8.86 11.37 14.02
CA GLY A 563 -8.66 9.92 14.19
C GLY A 563 -9.96 9.13 14.37
N ARG A 564 -11.12 9.72 14.11
CA ARG A 564 -12.44 9.06 14.27
C ARG A 564 -12.78 8.12 13.11
N GLN A 565 -12.08 8.24 11.99
CA GLN A 565 -12.26 7.44 10.78
C GLN A 565 -10.88 7.11 10.19
N GLN A 566 -10.73 5.92 9.61
CA GLN A 566 -9.48 5.50 8.96
C GLN A 566 -9.25 6.32 7.68
N PRO A 567 -7.99 6.65 7.30
CA PRO A 567 -7.67 7.34 6.05
C PRO A 567 -8.23 6.65 4.80
N LEU A 568 -8.37 5.32 4.81
CA LEU A 568 -9.02 4.52 3.74
C LEU A 568 -10.51 4.84 3.54
N ALA A 569 -11.15 5.59 4.43
CA ALA A 569 -12.52 6.06 4.23
C ALA A 569 -12.62 7.17 3.18
N LEU A 570 -11.53 7.84 2.79
CA LEU A 570 -11.54 8.99 1.88
C LEU A 570 -12.26 8.73 0.53
N PRO A 571 -11.97 7.64 -0.24
CA PRO A 571 -12.70 7.34 -1.47
C PRO A 571 -14.20 7.16 -1.23
N LYS A 572 -14.56 6.46 -0.15
CA LYS A 572 -15.96 6.21 0.24
C LYS A 572 -16.67 7.54 0.55
N MET A 573 -16.01 8.47 1.24
CA MET A 573 -16.59 9.77 1.59
C MET A 573 -16.81 10.64 0.35
N ILE A 574 -15.90 10.61 -0.62
CA ILE A 574 -16.06 11.31 -1.91
C ILE A 574 -17.26 10.77 -2.69
N LEU A 575 -17.44 9.44 -2.73
CA LEU A 575 -18.59 8.82 -3.40
C LEU A 575 -19.92 9.09 -2.66
N ILE A 576 -19.92 9.05 -1.33
CA ILE A 576 -21.10 9.40 -0.52
C ILE A 576 -21.49 10.86 -0.75
N HIS A 577 -20.51 11.76 -0.83
CA HIS A 577 -20.76 13.17 -1.12
C HIS A 577 -21.50 13.36 -2.44
N ALA A 578 -21.02 12.69 -3.51
CA ALA A 578 -21.67 12.73 -4.82
C ALA A 578 -23.06 12.08 -4.82
N GLY A 579 -23.22 10.95 -4.14
CA GLY A 579 -24.51 10.24 -4.05
C GLY A 579 -25.59 11.05 -3.31
N ILE A 580 -25.24 11.68 -2.19
CA ILE A 580 -26.21 12.51 -1.44
C ILE A 580 -26.52 13.78 -2.24
N ALA A 581 -25.53 14.40 -2.89
CA ALA A 581 -25.75 15.56 -3.75
C ALA A 581 -26.72 15.24 -4.90
N TRP A 582 -26.59 14.05 -5.52
CA TRP A 582 -27.53 13.58 -6.54
C TRP A 582 -28.96 13.51 -6.00
N VAL A 583 -29.16 12.84 -4.86
CA VAL A 583 -30.51 12.67 -4.28
C VAL A 583 -31.15 14.02 -3.98
N LEU A 584 -30.40 14.96 -3.38
CA LEU A 584 -30.92 16.29 -3.08
C LEU A 584 -31.26 17.09 -4.33
N LEU A 585 -30.36 17.12 -5.33
CA LEU A 585 -30.60 17.86 -6.57
C LEU A 585 -31.70 17.25 -7.43
N ARG A 586 -31.80 15.91 -7.50
CA ARG A 586 -32.84 15.19 -8.25
C ARG A 586 -34.25 15.50 -7.74
N LEU A 587 -34.37 15.76 -6.43
CA LEU A 587 -35.62 16.15 -5.77
C LEU A 587 -35.85 17.67 -5.79
N ALA A 588 -34.77 18.47 -5.79
CA ALA A 588 -34.85 19.93 -5.74
C ALA A 588 -35.13 20.57 -7.10
N VAL A 589 -34.47 20.11 -8.16
CA VAL A 589 -34.38 20.81 -9.45
C VAL A 589 -35.18 20.06 -10.53
N PRO A 590 -35.83 20.77 -11.48
CA PRO A 590 -36.45 20.15 -12.65
C PRO A 590 -35.48 19.24 -13.42
N LEU A 591 -36.00 18.15 -13.99
CA LEU A 591 -35.16 17.17 -14.68
C LEU A 591 -34.48 17.77 -15.93
N GLU A 592 -35.15 18.73 -16.59
CA GLU A 592 -34.61 19.45 -17.74
C GLU A 592 -33.32 20.19 -17.40
N SER A 593 -33.26 20.91 -16.28
CA SER A 593 -32.03 21.61 -15.85
C SER A 593 -30.88 20.65 -15.51
N ILE A 594 -31.18 19.42 -15.06
CA ILE A 594 -30.15 18.38 -14.89
C ILE A 594 -29.64 17.92 -16.26
N HIS A 595 -30.55 17.69 -17.21
CA HIS A 595 -30.18 17.31 -18.58
C HIS A 595 -29.38 18.41 -19.30
N ASP A 596 -29.62 19.68 -19.03
CA ASP A 596 -28.83 20.77 -19.63
C ASP A 596 -27.34 20.69 -19.27
N ILE A 597 -27.03 20.09 -18.12
CA ILE A 597 -25.66 19.94 -17.61
C ILE A 597 -25.06 18.60 -18.01
N VAL A 598 -25.71 17.48 -17.67
CA VAL A 598 -25.13 16.12 -17.84
C VAL A 598 -25.60 15.40 -19.10
N GLY A 599 -26.62 15.93 -19.76
CA GLY A 599 -27.27 15.38 -20.94
C GLY A 599 -28.39 14.41 -20.67
N SER A 600 -29.29 14.32 -21.65
CA SER A 600 -30.32 13.30 -21.69
C SER A 600 -29.68 11.92 -21.86
N PRO A 601 -30.20 10.87 -21.21
CA PRO A 601 -29.65 9.52 -21.34
C PRO A 601 -29.77 9.00 -22.78
N ILE A 602 -28.68 8.47 -23.32
CA ILE A 602 -28.59 7.92 -24.69
C ILE A 602 -28.14 6.45 -24.73
N LEU A 603 -27.66 5.90 -23.61
CA LEU A 603 -27.12 4.54 -23.52
C LEU A 603 -28.20 3.50 -23.23
N ASN A 604 -29.48 3.91 -23.12
CA ASN A 604 -30.63 3.06 -22.82
C ASN A 604 -30.46 2.19 -21.56
N TRP A 605 -29.74 2.70 -20.55
CA TRP A 605 -29.61 2.00 -19.28
C TRP A 605 -30.94 1.94 -18.54
N PRO A 606 -31.20 0.89 -17.75
CA PRO A 606 -32.43 0.82 -16.97
C PRO A 606 -32.50 2.00 -15.99
N TRP A 607 -33.70 2.55 -15.82
CA TRP A 607 -34.03 3.56 -14.80
C TRP A 607 -33.25 4.88 -14.95
N GLU A 608 -32.64 5.37 -13.87
CA GLU A 608 -31.87 6.60 -13.82
C GLU A 608 -30.35 6.34 -13.75
N TRP A 609 -29.90 5.10 -13.94
CA TRP A 609 -28.49 4.71 -13.69
C TRP A 609 -27.50 5.49 -14.56
N GLU A 610 -27.83 5.76 -15.81
CA GLU A 610 -26.98 6.58 -16.69
C GLU A 610 -26.88 8.02 -16.17
N ARG A 611 -28.01 8.61 -15.77
CA ARG A 611 -28.08 9.97 -15.24
C ARG A 611 -27.30 10.10 -13.92
N ILE A 612 -27.47 9.12 -13.02
CA ILE A 612 -26.72 9.01 -11.77
C ILE A 612 -25.22 8.95 -12.07
N GLY A 613 -24.80 8.06 -12.97
CA GLY A 613 -23.40 7.87 -13.32
C GLY A 613 -22.76 9.14 -13.90
N ARG A 614 -23.44 9.81 -14.85
CA ARG A 614 -22.98 11.06 -15.46
C ARG A 614 -22.88 12.20 -14.45
N PHE A 615 -23.90 12.38 -13.60
CA PHE A 615 -23.87 13.39 -12.55
C PHE A 615 -22.77 13.12 -11.52
N MET A 616 -22.64 11.88 -11.05
CA MET A 616 -21.60 11.52 -10.09
C MET A 616 -20.21 11.75 -10.69
N ALA A 617 -19.99 11.42 -11.97
CA ALA A 617 -18.73 11.68 -12.66
C ALA A 617 -18.39 13.18 -12.68
N LEU A 618 -19.36 14.06 -12.96
CA LEU A 618 -19.17 15.51 -12.92
C LEU A 618 -18.92 16.02 -11.50
N PHE A 619 -19.77 15.66 -10.54
CA PHE A 619 -19.72 16.16 -9.17
C PHE A 619 -18.50 15.65 -8.38
N VAL A 620 -17.94 14.51 -8.77
CA VAL A 620 -16.68 14.00 -8.20
C VAL A 620 -15.51 14.98 -8.45
N LEU A 621 -15.50 15.74 -9.56
CA LEU A 621 -14.47 16.76 -9.80
C LEU A 621 -14.50 17.84 -8.72
N TRP A 622 -15.70 18.35 -8.40
CA TRP A 622 -15.91 19.28 -7.28
C TRP A 622 -15.54 18.64 -5.94
N SER A 623 -15.96 17.41 -5.71
CA SER A 623 -15.68 16.71 -4.45
C SER A 623 -14.18 16.53 -4.23
N VAL A 624 -13.44 16.12 -5.25
CA VAL A 624 -12.00 15.93 -5.14
C VAL A 624 -11.28 17.26 -4.92
N THR A 625 -11.60 18.32 -5.66
CA THR A 625 -10.94 19.63 -5.50
C THR A 625 -11.25 20.26 -4.14
N SER A 626 -12.51 20.23 -3.70
CA SER A 626 -12.92 20.75 -2.40
C SER A 626 -12.28 20.01 -1.23
N PHE A 627 -12.21 18.68 -1.25
CA PHE A 627 -11.47 17.91 -0.25
C PHE A 627 -9.98 18.28 -0.23
N GLY A 628 -9.35 18.42 -1.40
CA GLY A 628 -7.96 18.85 -1.52
C GLY A 628 -7.71 20.24 -0.91
N ALA A 629 -8.55 21.21 -1.23
CA ALA A 629 -8.52 22.56 -0.68
C ALA A 629 -8.61 22.57 0.86
N VAL A 630 -9.51 21.76 1.41
CA VAL A 630 -9.69 21.59 2.86
C VAL A 630 -8.47 20.93 3.49
N MET A 631 -7.93 19.86 2.91
CA MET A 631 -6.74 19.19 3.44
C MET A 631 -5.52 20.13 3.48
N ILE A 632 -5.30 20.92 2.43
CA ILE A 632 -4.20 21.91 2.40
C ILE A 632 -4.39 22.98 3.47
N THR A 633 -5.62 23.46 3.66
CA THR A 633 -5.95 24.47 4.68
C THR A 633 -5.78 23.93 6.10
N LEU A 634 -6.13 22.66 6.31
CA LEU A 634 -6.05 21.96 7.59
C LEU A 634 -4.74 21.16 7.77
N ARG A 635 -3.72 21.36 6.93
CA ARG A 635 -2.48 20.57 6.95
C ARG A 635 -1.78 20.47 8.31
N THR A 636 -1.93 21.50 9.14
CA THR A 636 -1.35 21.54 10.49
C THR A 636 -2.19 20.82 11.54
N TRP A 637 -3.47 20.53 11.24
CA TRP A 637 -4.42 19.86 12.13
C TRP A 637 -4.58 18.38 11.78
N VAL A 638 -4.13 17.97 10.60
CA VAL A 638 -4.27 16.61 10.08
C VAL A 638 -3.03 15.78 10.47
N PRO A 639 -3.15 14.82 11.41
CA PRO A 639 -2.11 13.81 11.61
C PRO A 639 -1.92 12.99 10.32
N ASN A 640 -0.68 12.58 10.03
CA ASN A 640 -0.32 11.86 8.80
C ASN A 640 -0.74 12.58 7.50
N TYR A 641 -0.71 13.93 7.48
CA TYR A 641 -1.03 14.76 6.31
C TYR A 641 -0.40 14.25 5.01
N SER A 642 0.87 13.85 5.04
CA SER A 642 1.57 13.31 3.87
C SER A 642 0.86 12.10 3.26
N ARG A 643 0.30 11.21 4.08
CA ARG A 643 -0.42 10.03 3.59
C ARG A 643 -1.76 10.39 2.99
N LEU A 644 -2.56 11.22 3.68
CA LEU A 644 -3.85 11.68 3.18
C LEU A 644 -3.68 12.47 1.87
N LEU A 645 -2.62 13.27 1.76
CA LEU A 645 -2.24 13.96 0.53
C LEU A 645 -1.90 12.98 -0.59
N TRP A 646 -1.09 11.96 -0.33
CA TRP A 646 -0.77 10.92 -1.33
C TRP A 646 -2.01 10.14 -1.77
N MET A 647 -2.88 9.77 -0.84
CA MET A 647 -4.14 9.11 -1.17
C MET A 647 -5.03 10.00 -2.02
N TRP A 648 -5.14 11.28 -1.67
CA TRP A 648 -5.87 12.25 -2.47
C TRP A 648 -5.27 12.41 -3.87
N ILE A 649 -3.94 12.48 -4.01
CA ILE A 649 -3.27 12.53 -5.33
C ILE A 649 -3.62 11.28 -6.14
N ILE A 650 -3.50 10.08 -5.56
CA ILE A 650 -3.84 8.82 -6.24
C ILE A 650 -5.31 8.82 -6.68
N ILE A 651 -6.23 9.17 -5.79
CA ILE A 651 -7.66 9.24 -6.09
C ILE A 651 -7.95 10.26 -7.19
N SER A 652 -7.32 11.43 -7.13
CA SER A 652 -7.46 12.49 -8.15
C SER A 652 -6.97 12.01 -9.51
N THR A 653 -5.79 11.39 -9.55
CA THR A 653 -5.19 10.84 -10.78
C THR A 653 -6.01 9.70 -11.38
N LEU A 654 -6.68 8.90 -10.55
CA LEU A 654 -7.55 7.81 -11.01
C LEU A 654 -8.95 8.30 -11.46
N LEU A 655 -9.55 9.23 -10.73
CA LEU A 655 -10.91 9.71 -11.00
C LEU A 655 -10.96 10.74 -12.12
N PHE A 656 -9.91 11.53 -12.33
CA PHE A 656 -9.90 12.56 -13.38
C PHE A 656 -10.08 11.97 -14.80
N PRO A 657 -9.32 10.94 -15.23
CA PRO A 657 -9.52 10.34 -16.57
C PRO A 657 -10.91 9.74 -16.75
N VAL A 658 -11.47 9.10 -15.70
CA VAL A 658 -12.81 8.51 -15.73
C VAL A 658 -13.87 9.60 -15.86
N SER A 659 -13.77 10.65 -15.05
CA SER A 659 -14.68 11.79 -15.10
C SER A 659 -14.60 12.51 -16.45
N TYR A 660 -13.39 12.78 -16.96
CA TYR A 660 -13.18 13.37 -18.28
C TYR A 660 -13.80 12.52 -19.39
N PHE A 661 -13.60 11.20 -19.37
CA PHE A 661 -14.18 10.31 -20.36
C PHE A 661 -15.72 10.35 -20.33
N VAL A 662 -16.33 10.26 -19.14
CA VAL A 662 -17.79 10.24 -18.99
C VAL A 662 -18.42 11.60 -19.31
N VAL A 663 -17.84 12.68 -18.81
CA VAL A 663 -18.41 14.03 -18.86
C VAL A 663 -18.13 14.73 -20.18
N ILE A 664 -16.95 14.50 -20.79
CA ILE A 664 -16.52 15.21 -21.99
C ILE A 664 -16.56 14.31 -23.24
N LYS A 665 -15.93 13.13 -23.20
CA LYS A 665 -15.88 12.26 -24.40
C LYS A 665 -17.19 11.55 -24.69
N GLN A 666 -17.93 11.18 -23.65
CA GLN A 666 -19.25 10.56 -23.73
C GLN A 666 -20.36 11.56 -23.44
N ALA A 667 -20.06 12.87 -23.48
CA ALA A 667 -21.05 13.92 -23.26
C ALA A 667 -22.27 13.68 -24.15
N ALA A 668 -23.45 13.61 -23.53
CA ALA A 668 -24.72 13.58 -24.25
C ALA A 668 -25.29 15.00 -24.44
N THR A 669 -24.51 16.03 -24.09
CA THR A 669 -24.79 17.44 -24.32
C THR A 669 -23.66 18.09 -25.07
N ASP A 670 -24.03 18.96 -26.00
CA ASP A 670 -23.08 19.83 -26.67
C ASP A 670 -22.54 20.90 -25.71
N ASN A 671 -23.29 21.24 -24.66
CA ASN A 671 -23.01 22.38 -23.78
C ASN A 671 -21.65 22.32 -23.08
N LEU A 672 -21.24 21.20 -22.47
CA LEU A 672 -19.95 21.15 -21.75
C LEU A 672 -18.74 20.97 -22.68
N TYR A 673 -18.93 20.25 -23.78
CA TYR A 673 -17.89 19.98 -24.76
C TYR A 673 -17.54 21.23 -25.57
N GLU A 674 -18.54 21.99 -26.03
CA GLU A 674 -18.37 23.22 -26.82
C GLU A 674 -17.83 24.40 -26.00
N LEU A 675 -18.09 24.44 -24.68
CA LEU A 675 -17.60 25.53 -23.83
C LEU A 675 -16.11 25.41 -23.49
N LEU A 676 -15.49 24.27 -23.76
CA LEU A 676 -14.08 24.02 -23.48
C LEU A 676 -13.22 24.18 -24.73
N ASP A 677 -12.07 24.83 -24.56
CA ASP A 677 -11.12 25.11 -25.64
C ASP A 677 -10.67 23.83 -26.37
N GLY A 678 -10.60 23.94 -27.70
CA GLY A 678 -10.14 22.87 -28.60
C GLY A 678 -11.08 21.67 -28.66
N GLY A 679 -12.37 21.86 -28.40
CA GLY A 679 -13.38 20.80 -28.37
C GLY A 679 -13.15 19.85 -27.19
N GLY A 680 -13.09 20.41 -25.98
CA GLY A 680 -13.01 19.62 -24.75
C GLY A 680 -11.69 18.87 -24.58
N THR A 681 -10.54 19.50 -24.84
CA THR A 681 -9.24 18.84 -24.61
C THR A 681 -9.01 18.53 -23.12
N PRO A 682 -8.20 17.51 -22.77
CA PRO A 682 -7.88 17.23 -21.37
C PRO A 682 -7.20 18.42 -20.67
N VAL A 683 -6.39 19.19 -21.40
CA VAL A 683 -5.68 20.37 -20.89
C VAL A 683 -6.67 21.48 -20.55
N ALA A 684 -7.63 21.77 -21.43
CA ALA A 684 -8.69 22.74 -21.18
C ALA A 684 -9.50 22.36 -19.92
N CYS A 685 -9.87 21.09 -19.79
CA CYS A 685 -10.56 20.57 -18.60
C CYS A 685 -9.72 20.73 -17.32
N MET A 686 -8.40 20.50 -17.38
CA MET A 686 -7.50 20.70 -16.22
C MET A 686 -7.45 22.16 -15.77
N TRP A 687 -7.43 23.11 -16.70
CA TRP A 687 -7.45 24.54 -16.39
C TRP A 687 -8.74 24.95 -15.66
N VAL A 688 -9.89 24.48 -16.11
CA VAL A 688 -11.18 24.71 -15.42
C VAL A 688 -11.17 24.12 -14.01
N VAL A 689 -10.71 22.88 -13.86
CA VAL A 689 -10.59 22.22 -12.54
C VAL A 689 -9.62 22.96 -11.62
N ALA A 690 -8.51 23.49 -12.16
CA ALA A 690 -7.56 24.30 -11.40
C ALA A 690 -8.19 25.61 -10.91
N GLY A 691 -8.98 26.29 -11.74
CA GLY A 691 -9.74 27.48 -11.34
C GLY A 691 -10.71 27.18 -10.18
N ILE A 692 -11.50 26.11 -10.30
CA ILE A 692 -12.42 25.66 -9.24
C ILE A 692 -11.66 25.33 -7.95
N PHE A 693 -10.49 24.69 -8.06
CA PHE A 693 -9.65 24.38 -6.91
C PHE A 693 -9.12 25.63 -6.20
N VAL A 694 -8.66 26.65 -6.94
CA VAL A 694 -8.22 27.93 -6.37
C VAL A 694 -9.37 28.61 -5.62
N LEU A 695 -10.57 28.63 -6.21
CA LEU A 695 -11.77 29.18 -5.58
C LEU A 695 -12.13 28.43 -4.29
N ALA A 696 -12.12 27.09 -4.32
CA ALA A 696 -12.37 26.25 -3.14
C ALA A 696 -11.33 26.48 -2.02
N LEU A 697 -10.05 26.60 -2.39
CA LEU A 697 -8.96 26.88 -1.45
C LEU A 697 -9.13 28.26 -0.81
N ALA A 698 -9.44 29.29 -1.60
CA ALA A 698 -9.66 30.62 -1.09
C ALA A 698 -10.87 30.71 -0.15
N GLY A 699 -12.00 30.09 -0.53
CA GLY A 699 -13.20 30.05 0.30
C GLY A 699 -12.94 29.34 1.64
N THR A 700 -12.20 28.23 1.62
CA THR A 700 -11.85 27.48 2.83
C THR A 700 -10.88 28.26 3.74
N GLN A 701 -9.88 28.93 3.17
CA GLN A 701 -8.95 29.77 3.93
C GLN A 701 -9.67 30.96 4.58
N LEU A 702 -10.61 31.55 3.87
CA LEU A 702 -11.47 32.62 4.38
C LEU A 702 -12.39 32.10 5.50
N ALA A 703 -12.99 30.91 5.35
CA ALA A 703 -13.79 30.26 6.39
C ALA A 703 -13.00 30.04 7.69
N ARG A 704 -11.76 29.55 7.57
CA ARG A 704 -10.86 29.34 8.73
C ARG A 704 -10.51 30.65 9.42
N ALA A 705 -10.22 31.70 8.64
CA ALA A 705 -9.97 33.03 9.19
C ALA A 705 -11.21 33.59 9.90
N ALA A 706 -12.37 33.58 9.25
CA ALA A 706 -13.61 34.09 9.83
C ALA A 706 -14.09 33.30 11.05
N GLY A 707 -14.00 31.96 11.04
CA GLY A 707 -14.39 31.09 12.14
C GLY A 707 -13.55 31.28 13.41
N SER A 708 -12.29 31.70 13.24
CA SER A 708 -11.39 32.10 14.34
C SER A 708 -11.45 33.60 14.67
N ARG A 709 -12.48 34.32 14.20
CA ARG A 709 -12.62 35.79 14.36
C ARG A 709 -11.36 36.55 13.89
N PHE A 710 -10.75 36.07 12.82
CA PHE A 710 -9.52 36.57 12.22
C PHE A 710 -8.29 36.52 13.15
N GLN A 711 -8.31 35.69 14.19
CA GLN A 711 -7.13 35.46 15.03
C GLN A 711 -6.15 34.46 14.39
N VAL A 712 -6.65 33.49 13.61
CA VAL A 712 -5.82 32.44 12.97
C VAL A 712 -5.93 32.53 11.45
N GLY A 713 -4.78 32.69 10.78
CA GLY A 713 -4.73 32.61 9.31
C GLY A 713 -5.39 33.79 8.57
N ALA A 714 -5.65 34.92 9.24
CA ALA A 714 -6.28 36.09 8.63
C ALA A 714 -5.55 36.61 7.39
N ILE A 715 -4.22 36.73 7.46
CA ILE A 715 -3.39 37.14 6.31
C ILE A 715 -3.59 36.18 5.14
N GLN A 716 -3.60 34.86 5.39
CA GLN A 716 -3.81 33.87 4.34
C GLN A 716 -5.23 33.95 3.76
N GLY A 717 -6.26 34.10 4.60
CA GLY A 717 -7.64 34.26 4.14
C GLY A 717 -7.84 35.50 3.26
N ILE A 718 -7.28 36.65 3.66
CA ILE A 718 -7.38 37.89 2.87
C ILE A 718 -6.58 37.76 1.56
N LEU A 719 -5.33 37.29 1.62
CA LEU A 719 -4.49 37.13 0.44
C LEU A 719 -5.10 36.17 -0.57
N TRP A 720 -5.54 34.99 -0.13
CA TRP A 720 -6.21 34.03 -1.03
C TRP A 720 -7.55 34.57 -1.53
N GLY A 721 -8.30 35.31 -0.72
CA GLY A 721 -9.51 36.00 -1.18
C GLY A 721 -9.24 36.95 -2.36
N ILE A 722 -8.22 37.79 -2.25
CA ILE A 722 -7.84 38.75 -3.32
C ILE A 722 -7.24 38.02 -4.53
N ILE A 723 -6.26 37.14 -4.31
CA ILE A 723 -5.51 36.47 -5.37
C ILE A 723 -6.37 35.45 -6.12
N SER A 724 -7.41 34.90 -5.48
CA SER A 724 -8.32 33.95 -6.15
C SER A 724 -9.02 34.55 -7.35
N PHE A 725 -9.35 35.84 -7.33
CA PHE A 725 -10.06 36.49 -8.44
C PHE A 725 -9.26 36.44 -9.77
N PRO A 726 -8.04 37.00 -9.86
CA PRO A 726 -7.26 36.95 -11.09
C PRO A 726 -6.79 35.53 -11.44
N LEU A 727 -6.46 34.69 -10.45
CA LEU A 727 -6.01 33.32 -10.74
C LEU A 727 -7.14 32.44 -11.29
N THR A 728 -8.33 32.53 -10.71
CA THR A 728 -9.50 31.78 -11.21
C THR A 728 -9.89 32.29 -12.59
N TYR A 729 -9.81 33.60 -12.84
CA TYR A 729 -10.14 34.19 -14.13
C TYR A 729 -9.18 33.70 -15.22
N LEU A 730 -7.87 33.76 -14.96
CA LEU A 730 -6.85 33.31 -15.91
C LEU A 730 -6.96 31.80 -16.18
N ALA A 731 -7.23 31.00 -15.15
CA ALA A 731 -7.41 29.56 -15.31
C ALA A 731 -8.67 29.24 -16.13
N LEU A 732 -9.81 29.87 -15.85
CA LEU A 732 -11.03 29.68 -16.63
C LEU A 732 -10.86 30.17 -18.07
N ASN A 733 -10.22 31.32 -18.28
CA ASN A 733 -9.93 31.84 -19.62
C ASN A 733 -8.98 30.95 -20.43
N ALA A 734 -8.08 30.20 -19.78
CA ALA A 734 -7.22 29.22 -20.45
C ALA A 734 -7.93 27.88 -20.75
N GLY A 735 -9.06 27.61 -20.08
CA GLY A 735 -9.83 26.39 -20.27
C GLY A 735 -11.08 26.55 -21.13
N PHE A 736 -11.62 27.76 -21.22
CA PHE A 736 -12.86 28.06 -21.93
C PHE A 736 -12.62 28.53 -23.36
N GLU A 737 -13.56 28.15 -24.24
CA GLU A 737 -13.52 28.50 -25.65
C GLU A 737 -13.77 30.00 -25.85
N SER A 738 -12.90 30.63 -26.64
CA SER A 738 -12.93 32.08 -26.87
C SER A 738 -13.97 32.48 -27.91
N TYR A 739 -14.28 31.58 -28.86
CA TYR A 739 -15.23 31.84 -29.93
C TYR A 739 -16.06 30.59 -30.25
N ILE A 740 -17.37 30.65 -29.98
CA ILE A 740 -18.35 29.62 -30.28
C ILE A 740 -19.29 30.17 -31.36
N ILE A 741 -19.52 29.37 -32.41
CA ILE A 741 -20.43 29.72 -33.52
C ILE A 741 -21.67 28.83 -33.40
N LYS A 742 -22.79 29.40 -32.93
CA LYS A 742 -24.05 28.66 -32.74
C LYS A 742 -25.23 29.61 -32.88
N TYR A 743 -26.34 29.14 -33.42
CA TYR A 743 -27.57 29.93 -33.62
C TYR A 743 -27.37 31.23 -34.43
N ASP A 744 -26.56 31.18 -35.50
CA ASP A 744 -26.21 32.34 -36.34
C ASP A 744 -25.56 33.52 -35.58
N GLN A 745 -25.00 33.24 -34.39
CA GLN A 745 -24.30 34.20 -33.55
C GLN A 745 -22.90 33.70 -33.16
N VAL A 746 -22.01 34.64 -32.85
CA VAL A 746 -20.65 34.37 -32.37
C VAL A 746 -20.53 34.92 -30.95
N PHE A 747 -20.20 34.06 -30.00
CA PHE A 747 -20.06 34.42 -28.58
C PHE A 747 -18.98 33.58 -27.91
N SER A 748 -18.41 34.07 -26.81
CA SER A 748 -17.47 33.29 -25.98
C SER A 748 -18.20 32.40 -24.97
N ALA A 749 -17.52 31.39 -24.43
CA ALA A 749 -18.03 30.59 -23.33
C ALA A 749 -18.38 31.42 -22.07
N PHE A 750 -17.60 32.47 -21.76
CA PHE A 750 -17.95 33.40 -20.69
C PHE A 750 -19.25 34.15 -20.97
N GLN A 751 -19.44 34.64 -22.20
CA GLN A 751 -20.68 35.29 -22.59
C GLN A 751 -21.86 34.33 -22.51
N PHE A 752 -21.69 33.06 -22.91
CA PHE A 752 -22.73 32.05 -22.78
C PHE A 752 -23.15 31.83 -21.32
N LEU A 753 -22.19 31.77 -20.40
CA LEU A 753 -22.46 31.49 -18.98
C LEU A 753 -22.96 32.69 -18.18
N LEU A 754 -22.53 33.91 -18.51
CA LEU A 754 -22.75 35.10 -17.70
C LEU A 754 -23.73 36.11 -18.30
N SER A 755 -24.15 35.94 -19.56
CA SER A 755 -25.17 36.81 -20.16
C SER A 755 -26.57 36.51 -19.61
N GLN A 756 -27.48 37.49 -19.71
CA GLN A 756 -28.84 37.36 -19.15
C GLN A 756 -29.72 36.43 -19.98
N ASP A 757 -29.60 36.54 -21.30
CA ASP A 757 -30.31 35.73 -22.29
C ASP A 757 -29.38 35.41 -23.47
N ARG A 758 -29.87 34.55 -24.38
CA ARG A 758 -29.12 34.11 -25.57
C ARG A 758 -29.27 35.06 -26.77
N ALA A 759 -30.04 36.14 -26.64
CA ALA A 759 -30.25 37.12 -27.69
C ALA A 759 -29.35 38.36 -27.54
N HIS A 760 -28.94 38.68 -26.31
CA HIS A 760 -28.13 39.85 -25.95
C HIS A 760 -26.94 39.45 -25.08
N TYR A 761 -25.78 39.24 -25.71
CA TYR A 761 -24.54 38.92 -25.00
C TYR A 761 -23.91 40.16 -24.35
N ALA A 762 -23.35 39.98 -23.15
CA ALA A 762 -22.74 41.07 -22.39
C ALA A 762 -21.45 41.58 -23.04
N GLU A 763 -21.24 42.90 -22.96
CA GLU A 763 -20.01 43.59 -23.35
C GLU A 763 -18.84 43.24 -22.39
N PRO A 764 -17.57 43.38 -22.79
CA PRO A 764 -16.41 42.92 -22.00
C PRO A 764 -16.33 43.50 -20.57
N THR A 765 -16.69 44.77 -20.38
CA THR A 765 -16.68 45.43 -19.06
C THR A 765 -17.80 44.92 -18.15
N GLU A 766 -18.98 44.70 -18.72
CA GLU A 766 -20.12 44.12 -18.03
C GLU A 766 -19.85 42.65 -17.68
N LEU A 767 -19.22 41.91 -18.58
CA LEU A 767 -18.85 40.51 -18.39
C LEU A 767 -17.88 40.36 -17.20
N LEU A 768 -16.87 41.22 -17.10
CA LEU A 768 -15.92 41.22 -15.99
C LEU A 768 -16.60 41.56 -14.65
N LEU A 769 -17.54 42.51 -14.65
CA LEU A 769 -18.33 42.87 -13.47
C LEU A 769 -19.21 41.69 -13.01
N ARG A 770 -19.91 41.05 -13.95
CA ARG A 770 -20.74 39.86 -13.67
C ARG A 770 -19.89 38.70 -13.15
N TYR A 771 -18.72 38.48 -13.74
CA TYR A 771 -17.74 37.52 -13.24
C TYR A 771 -17.31 37.84 -11.79
N ALA A 772 -17.00 39.10 -11.48
CA ALA A 772 -16.63 39.52 -10.13
C ALA A 772 -17.75 39.27 -9.10
N ILE A 773 -19.00 39.51 -9.48
CA ILE A 773 -20.16 39.21 -8.63
C ILE A 773 -20.27 37.69 -8.41
N VAL A 774 -20.22 36.88 -9.47
CA VAL A 774 -20.33 35.41 -9.38
C VAL A 774 -19.18 34.82 -8.55
N HIS A 775 -17.94 35.24 -8.82
CA HIS A 775 -16.76 34.82 -8.05
C HIS A 775 -16.90 35.17 -6.57
N GLY A 776 -17.30 36.42 -6.27
CA GLY A 776 -17.51 36.89 -4.91
C GLY A 776 -18.61 36.11 -4.17
N VAL A 777 -19.75 35.87 -4.83
CA VAL A 777 -20.87 35.09 -4.26
C VAL A 777 -20.45 33.65 -3.99
N LEU A 778 -19.77 32.99 -4.92
CA LEU A 778 -19.30 31.62 -4.71
C LEU A 778 -18.25 31.53 -3.60
N LEU A 779 -17.28 32.46 -3.57
CA LEU A 779 -16.26 32.53 -2.52
C LEU A 779 -16.90 32.67 -1.13
N LEU A 780 -17.87 33.59 -0.99
CA LEU A 780 -18.60 33.80 0.26
C LEU A 780 -19.48 32.62 0.61
N THR A 781 -20.14 32.00 -0.36
CA THR A 781 -21.00 30.82 -0.13
C THR A 781 -20.17 29.65 0.41
N ILE A 782 -19.02 29.36 -0.19
CA ILE A 782 -18.06 28.37 0.31
C ILE A 782 -17.66 28.72 1.74
N ALA A 783 -17.27 29.97 1.98
CA ALA A 783 -16.79 30.40 3.29
C ALA A 783 -17.85 30.29 4.40
N VAL A 784 -19.08 30.73 4.12
CA VAL A 784 -20.21 30.72 5.08
C VAL A 784 -20.67 29.30 5.37
N CYS A 785 -20.79 28.44 4.36
CA CYS A 785 -21.19 27.04 4.55
C CYS A 785 -20.17 26.26 5.39
N GLN A 786 -18.90 26.66 5.36
CA GLN A 786 -17.82 26.01 6.10
C GLN A 786 -17.56 26.62 7.48
N LEU A 787 -17.98 27.87 7.71
CA LEU A 787 -17.79 28.62 8.95
C LEU A 787 -18.10 27.82 10.24
N PRO A 788 -19.20 27.05 10.33
CA PRO A 788 -19.57 26.36 11.57
C PRO A 788 -18.55 25.35 12.06
N PHE A 789 -17.79 24.78 11.12
CA PHE A 789 -16.77 23.78 11.43
C PHE A 789 -15.48 24.39 11.97
N PHE A 790 -15.32 25.71 11.87
CA PHE A 790 -14.15 26.45 12.34
C PHE A 790 -14.39 27.27 13.62
N TRP A 791 -15.62 27.28 14.15
CA TRP A 791 -15.92 27.98 15.41
C TRP A 791 -15.23 27.35 16.62
N GLY A 792 -14.64 28.18 17.47
CA GLY A 792 -14.01 27.74 18.72
C GLY A 792 -12.65 27.06 18.54
N ALA A 793 -12.04 27.13 17.34
CA ALA A 793 -10.68 26.67 17.08
C ALA A 793 -9.58 27.56 17.74
N GLU A 794 -9.85 28.14 18.90
CA GLU A 794 -8.97 29.08 19.61
C GLU A 794 -7.81 28.40 20.39
N SER A 795 -7.70 27.06 20.45
CA SER A 795 -6.89 26.43 21.51
C SER A 795 -5.84 25.38 21.09
N ALA A 796 -5.58 25.15 19.81
CA ALA A 796 -4.51 24.21 19.40
C ALA A 796 -3.13 24.87 19.24
N SER A 797 -3.08 26.16 18.87
CA SER A 797 -1.83 26.89 18.61
C SER A 797 -1.29 27.65 19.83
N ALA A 798 -2.15 28.02 20.79
CA ALA A 798 -1.73 28.79 21.96
C ALA A 798 -1.04 27.95 23.05
N TYR A 799 -1.26 26.63 23.06
CA TYR A 799 -0.64 25.72 24.03
C TYR A 799 0.80 25.33 23.70
N THR A 800 1.27 25.57 22.47
CA THR A 800 2.66 25.29 22.08
C THR A 800 3.65 26.41 22.42
N SER A 801 3.21 27.57 22.90
CA SER A 801 4.10 28.71 23.22
C SER A 801 4.31 28.99 24.71
N THR A 802 3.66 28.27 25.63
CA THR A 802 3.94 28.38 27.06
C THR A 802 4.72 27.17 27.54
N SER A 803 6.04 27.25 27.46
CA SER A 803 6.91 26.32 28.18
C SER A 803 6.61 26.38 29.69
N PRO A 804 6.62 25.25 30.42
CA PRO A 804 6.45 25.22 31.88
C PRO A 804 7.56 25.99 32.63
N THR A 805 8.60 26.43 31.93
CA THR A 805 9.73 27.16 32.50
C THR A 805 9.44 28.64 32.74
N SER A 806 8.40 29.23 32.15
CA SER A 806 8.05 30.65 32.36
C SER A 806 7.23 30.89 33.64
N GLU A 807 6.40 29.94 34.05
CA GLU A 807 5.59 30.05 35.26
C GLU A 807 6.41 29.84 36.54
N HIS A 808 7.43 28.97 36.48
CA HIS A 808 8.36 28.76 37.59
C HIS A 808 9.35 29.93 37.76
N LYS A 809 9.72 30.64 36.67
CA LYS A 809 10.47 31.91 36.74
C LYS A 809 9.62 33.08 37.24
N ARG A 810 8.32 33.12 36.94
CA ARG A 810 7.39 34.15 37.48
C ARG A 810 7.16 33.97 38.97
N ARG A 811 6.97 32.74 39.47
CA ARG A 811 6.83 32.45 40.92
C ARG A 811 8.13 32.64 41.72
N ARG A 812 9.31 32.45 41.11
CA ARG A 812 10.60 32.76 41.79
C ARG A 812 10.91 34.26 41.85
N ARG A 813 10.44 35.07 40.88
CA ARG A 813 10.59 36.53 40.93
C ARG A 813 9.63 37.23 41.90
N SER A 814 8.46 36.65 42.20
CA SER A 814 7.54 37.20 43.21
C SER A 814 7.93 36.84 44.66
N LYS A 815 8.70 35.77 44.87
CA LYS A 815 9.24 35.39 46.20
C LYS A 815 10.61 36.01 46.53
N ALA A 816 11.19 36.80 45.63
CA ALA A 816 12.41 37.58 45.87
C ALA A 816 12.13 39.09 46.00
N ARG A 817 10.86 39.48 46.12
CA ARG A 817 10.38 40.86 46.32
C ARG A 817 9.34 40.98 47.45
N ALA A 818 9.18 39.92 48.23
CA ALA A 818 8.61 39.92 49.58
C ALA A 818 9.69 39.37 50.50
#